data_AF-A0A8J3IJG0-F1
#
_entry.id   AF-A0A8J3IJG0-F1
#
_cell.length_a   1.000
_cell.length_b   1.000
_cell.length_c   1.000
_cell.angle_alpha   90.00
_cell.angle_beta   90.00
_cell.angle_gamma   90.00
#
_symmetry.space_group_name_H-M   'P 1'
#
loop_
_entity.id
_entity.type
_entity.pdbx_description
1 polymer ?
#
loop_
_entity_poly.entity_id
_entity_poly.type
_entity_poly.pdbx_seq_one_letter_code
_entity_poly.pdbx_strand_id
1 'polypeptide(L)'
;MITRNRTTVTPRPRHETARSSVSHKIIRWLLRYPFQRVEDLTLALETSEKTVYRHLARLGEEKLVEHITPSLSVKTTCRLYHLTQKGILVAAHQEETSTDASTDIYELASSLASYWRADEQALLPLLPRLQALLRLQDLVNGLVSQAPGMLAHAGGHRAELAWHWRRDYCYPFLDHEHHWNYEADAVLYFHRKAQTTAKGEDYCALLFIDADLASNDNVRQIRRRLEAALRYRAQVERGYPQAPVPMFPPLIVLARTQRQQEIWQHQATRIANTLHVAPLIGAIAVVPSEQSLENVWTLPWQKLSIAASCRLRDLFLPLAREALPPGLLRPLSAPAIPTDQHQPLVRGAFMQRARTVSFSPQLEEGEQEAVSLLGLCFSQRHVEMLHLLYRSPLLSIEEMAAFLNLQNETIIRYLYELRRYSCVDKYIVEQEERWHLSPRGLRFLAASRHVPLEDIATPEQEEEQGDIIQRGLARLKRSLPQTLAAYTFFSALSDDMYAGSENGQEHGTLWWEMGGHCEHRYTYRSTRYTLRPTAAFVYRSYKTDKADKAGQRRLSAWVEWDGLAANEPNLASRLENYAHFVRSREWIAAGLSTLPMLLIVTTDTRRATAITELVQQHLAGTGMIVRLTIVASVAAHGPLASIWRQLLPAPEESAGRGNKKREPTQRSLLDMRQQMV
;
A
#
# COMPACT_ATOMS: atom_id res chain seq x y z
N MET A 1 -33.74 -24.89 -6.89
CA MET A 1 -34.41 -23.57 -6.78
C MET A 1 -34.33 -23.12 -5.33
N ILE A 2 -33.32 -22.32 -4.97
CA ILE A 2 -33.19 -21.74 -3.64
C ILE A 2 -33.70 -20.30 -3.76
N THR A 3 -34.91 -20.07 -3.24
CA THR A 3 -35.51 -18.75 -3.13
C THR A 3 -34.65 -17.89 -2.19
N ARG A 4 -33.96 -16.89 -2.77
CA ARG A 4 -33.30 -15.82 -2.00
C ARG A 4 -34.38 -14.99 -1.31
N ASN A 5 -34.71 -15.34 -0.07
CA ASN A 5 -35.49 -14.47 0.80
C ASN A 5 -34.68 -13.22 1.15
N ARG A 6 -34.85 -12.15 0.37
CA ARG A 6 -34.44 -10.79 0.74
C ARG A 6 -35.41 -10.27 1.78
N THR A 7 -35.22 -10.65 3.04
CA THR A 7 -35.80 -9.92 4.18
C THR A 7 -35.03 -8.62 4.38
N THR A 8 -35.54 -7.55 3.78
CA THR A 8 -35.12 -6.16 4.02
C THR A 8 -35.66 -5.72 5.38
N VAL A 9 -34.88 -5.93 6.44
CA VAL A 9 -35.09 -5.31 7.75
C VAL A 9 -34.31 -4.00 7.74
N THR A 10 -34.99 -2.88 7.97
CA THR A 10 -34.49 -1.50 7.83
C THR A 10 -33.99 -0.89 9.15
N PRO A 11 -32.68 -0.63 9.31
CA PRO A 11 -32.13 0.16 10.41
C PRO A 11 -32.46 1.66 10.30
N ARG A 12 -32.97 2.26 11.38
CA ARG A 12 -33.05 3.74 11.51
C ARG A 12 -31.84 4.30 12.26
N PRO A 13 -31.09 5.30 11.72
CA PRO A 13 -30.23 6.16 12.52
C PRO A 13 -31.09 6.98 13.50
N ARG A 14 -30.71 7.03 14.79
CA ARG A 14 -31.52 7.64 15.85
C ARG A 14 -31.32 9.16 15.93
N HIS A 15 -32.45 9.86 16.10
CA HIS A 15 -32.67 11.31 16.27
C HIS A 15 -32.75 12.17 15.00
N GLU A 16 -33.49 11.74 13.97
CA GLU A 16 -34.17 12.66 13.04
C GLU A 16 -35.66 12.75 13.41
N THR A 17 -36.05 13.87 14.00
CA THR A 17 -37.43 14.37 14.02
C THR A 17 -37.94 14.49 12.57
N ALA A 18 -39.15 14.02 12.28
CA ALA A 18 -39.89 14.19 11.02
C ALA A 18 -39.13 13.90 9.70
N ARG A 19 -39.48 12.81 9.00
CA ARG A 19 -39.07 12.41 7.62
C ARG A 19 -38.23 13.46 6.87
N SER A 20 -36.92 13.53 7.15
CA SER A 20 -36.03 14.41 6.39
C SER A 20 -36.02 13.93 4.93
N SER A 21 -36.10 14.88 4.00
CA SER A 21 -36.11 14.55 2.58
C SER A 21 -34.82 13.81 2.20
N VAL A 22 -34.88 12.91 1.21
CA VAL A 22 -33.68 12.21 0.71
C VAL A 22 -32.61 13.21 0.28
N SER A 23 -33.00 14.36 -0.28
CA SER A 23 -32.07 15.45 -0.63
C SER A 23 -31.31 16.00 0.58
N HIS A 24 -31.98 16.23 1.71
CA HIS A 24 -31.32 16.69 2.94
C HIS A 24 -30.29 15.66 3.43
N LYS A 25 -30.66 14.37 3.39
CA LYS A 25 -29.75 13.29 3.78
C LYS A 25 -28.53 13.19 2.87
N ILE A 26 -28.70 13.33 1.56
CA ILE A 26 -27.58 13.37 0.58
C ILE A 26 -26.65 14.54 0.89
N ILE A 27 -27.20 15.75 1.06
CA ILE A 27 -26.41 16.95 1.36
C ILE A 27 -25.59 16.75 2.64
N ARG A 28 -26.25 16.31 3.72
CA ARG A 28 -25.60 16.03 5.01
C ARG A 28 -24.52 14.96 4.90
N TRP A 29 -24.75 13.91 4.09
CA TRP A 29 -23.75 12.86 3.89
C TRP A 29 -22.54 13.37 3.10
N LEU A 30 -22.77 14.10 2.00
CA LEU A 30 -21.70 14.66 1.17
C LEU A 30 -20.89 15.74 1.88
N LEU A 31 -21.48 16.46 2.85
CA LEU A 31 -20.74 17.36 3.74
C LEU A 31 -19.69 16.59 4.55
N ARG A 32 -20.06 15.41 5.08
CA ARG A 32 -19.17 14.59 5.92
C ARG A 32 -18.17 13.78 5.12
N TYR A 33 -18.60 13.33 3.95
CA TYR A 33 -17.84 12.44 3.08
C TYR A 33 -17.93 12.99 1.65
N PRO A 34 -17.01 13.86 1.24
CA PRO A 34 -16.93 14.27 -0.14
C PRO A 34 -16.41 13.14 -1.04
N PHE A 35 -16.68 13.25 -2.33
CA PHE A 35 -16.29 12.31 -3.39
C PHE A 35 -16.90 10.90 -3.24
N GLN A 36 -18.20 10.83 -2.93
CA GLN A 36 -18.94 9.57 -2.79
C GLN A 36 -19.56 9.14 -4.12
N ARG A 37 -19.66 7.83 -4.34
CA ARG A 37 -20.41 7.23 -5.46
C ARG A 37 -21.88 7.05 -5.09
N VAL A 38 -22.69 6.65 -6.07
CA VAL A 38 -24.12 6.37 -5.84
C VAL A 38 -24.30 5.11 -5.01
N GLU A 39 -23.44 4.11 -5.17
CA GLU A 39 -23.45 2.86 -4.39
C GLU A 39 -23.17 3.15 -2.91
N ASP A 40 -22.24 4.06 -2.63
CA ASP A 40 -21.90 4.49 -1.27
C ASP A 40 -23.10 5.20 -0.60
N LEU A 41 -23.73 6.13 -1.33
CA LEU A 41 -24.93 6.84 -0.87
C LEU A 41 -26.13 5.91 -0.71
N THR A 42 -26.28 4.91 -1.58
CA THR A 42 -27.35 3.89 -1.50
C THR A 42 -27.21 3.08 -0.21
N LEU A 43 -26.00 2.65 0.13
CA LEU A 43 -25.72 1.93 1.38
C LEU A 43 -25.95 2.83 2.60
N ALA A 44 -25.44 4.07 2.57
CA ALA A 44 -25.54 5.01 3.68
C ALA A 44 -26.97 5.48 3.99
N LEU A 45 -27.77 5.67 2.94
CA LEU A 45 -29.13 6.20 3.05
C LEU A 45 -30.21 5.12 3.02
N GLU A 46 -29.81 3.85 2.87
CA GLU A 46 -30.69 2.68 2.73
C GLU A 46 -31.81 2.91 1.70
N THR A 47 -31.44 3.57 0.61
CA THR A 47 -32.36 4.05 -0.42
C THR A 47 -31.94 3.45 -1.76
N SER A 48 -32.89 3.18 -2.66
CA SER A 48 -32.56 2.62 -3.98
C SER A 48 -31.67 3.56 -4.82
N GLU A 49 -30.74 2.99 -5.59
CA GLU A 49 -29.85 3.75 -6.49
C GLU A 49 -30.62 4.69 -7.41
N LYS A 50 -31.74 4.23 -8.00
CA LYS A 50 -32.60 5.05 -8.88
C LYS A 50 -33.11 6.32 -8.19
N THR A 51 -33.50 6.20 -6.93
CA THR A 51 -33.94 7.34 -6.12
C THR A 51 -32.75 8.27 -5.87
N VAL A 52 -31.59 7.74 -5.47
CA VAL A 52 -30.38 8.55 -5.25
C VAL A 52 -29.98 9.31 -6.52
N TYR A 53 -29.94 8.66 -7.69
CA TYR A 53 -29.67 9.31 -8.98
C TYR A 53 -30.64 10.45 -9.29
N ARG A 54 -31.95 10.24 -9.11
CA ARG A 54 -32.96 11.28 -9.35
C ARG A 54 -32.72 12.50 -8.45
N HIS A 55 -32.40 12.29 -7.18
CA HIS A 55 -32.13 13.38 -6.26
C HIS A 55 -30.80 14.07 -6.55
N LEU A 56 -29.73 13.33 -6.90
CA LEU A 56 -28.45 13.91 -7.31
C LEU A 56 -28.56 14.74 -8.60
N ALA A 57 -29.33 14.28 -9.59
CA ALA A 57 -29.59 15.04 -10.81
C ALA A 57 -30.23 16.40 -10.50
N ARG A 58 -31.30 16.40 -9.69
CA ARG A 58 -31.97 17.62 -9.22
C ARG A 58 -31.04 18.53 -8.42
N LEU A 59 -30.27 17.98 -7.48
CA LEU A 59 -29.30 18.75 -6.68
C LEU A 59 -28.18 19.35 -7.55
N GLY A 60 -27.81 18.67 -8.64
CA GLY A 60 -26.89 19.18 -9.65
C GLY A 60 -27.47 20.34 -10.46
N GLU A 61 -28.73 20.23 -10.91
CA GLU A 61 -29.45 21.33 -11.58
C GLU A 61 -29.57 22.57 -10.68
N GLU A 62 -29.79 22.37 -9.38
CA GLU A 62 -29.85 23.43 -8.37
C GLU A 62 -28.46 24.00 -7.99
N LYS A 63 -27.38 23.45 -8.57
CA LYS A 63 -25.97 23.75 -8.30
C LYS A 63 -25.56 23.57 -6.83
N LEU A 64 -26.18 22.63 -6.12
CA LEU A 64 -25.85 22.27 -4.74
C LEU A 64 -24.78 21.17 -4.68
N VAL A 65 -24.74 20.32 -5.70
CA VAL A 65 -23.82 19.20 -5.83
C VAL A 65 -23.09 19.30 -7.18
N GLU A 66 -21.79 19.07 -7.17
CA GLU A 66 -20.97 18.88 -8.37
C GLU A 66 -20.43 17.44 -8.38
N HIS A 67 -19.96 16.96 -9.53
CA HIS A 67 -19.28 15.68 -9.62
C HIS A 67 -18.02 15.75 -10.48
N ILE A 68 -17.07 14.89 -10.14
CA ILE A 68 -15.88 14.60 -10.94
C ILE A 68 -15.99 13.19 -11.54
N THR A 69 -15.27 12.96 -12.64
CA THR A 69 -15.17 11.64 -13.30
C THR A 69 -13.71 11.27 -13.49
N PRO A 70 -13.03 10.79 -12.44
CA PRO A 70 -11.63 10.39 -12.52
C PRO A 70 -11.44 9.13 -13.38
N SER A 71 -10.27 9.01 -13.99
CA SER A 71 -9.88 7.89 -14.85
C SER A 71 -9.38 6.67 -14.04
N LEU A 72 -10.28 6.09 -13.22
CA LEU A 72 -9.92 5.07 -12.22
C LEU A 72 -9.77 3.65 -12.77
N SER A 73 -10.46 3.32 -13.87
CA SER A 73 -10.32 2.03 -14.55
C SER A 73 -10.83 2.11 -15.99
N VAL A 74 -10.50 1.11 -16.80
CA VAL A 74 -10.88 1.03 -18.22
C VAL A 74 -12.39 0.79 -18.41
N LYS A 75 -13.10 0.24 -17.42
CA LYS A 75 -14.42 -0.39 -17.65
C LYS A 75 -15.64 0.39 -17.16
N THR A 76 -15.50 1.39 -16.30
CA THR A 76 -16.66 2.09 -15.73
C THR A 76 -16.40 3.57 -15.49
N THR A 77 -17.25 4.43 -16.03
CA THR A 77 -17.30 5.84 -15.66
C THR A 77 -17.83 5.96 -14.24
N CYS A 78 -16.98 6.38 -13.31
CA CYS A 78 -17.33 6.56 -11.90
C CYS A 78 -17.55 8.05 -11.62
N ARG A 79 -18.76 8.44 -11.22
CA ARG A 79 -19.07 9.81 -10.79
C ARG A 79 -18.88 9.92 -9.29
N LEU A 80 -18.02 10.83 -8.85
CA LEU A 80 -17.79 11.13 -7.44
C LEU A 80 -18.37 12.50 -7.12
N TYR A 81 -19.33 12.54 -6.21
CA TYR A 81 -20.10 13.73 -5.90
C TYR A 81 -19.51 14.48 -4.70
N HIS A 82 -19.54 15.81 -4.72
CA HIS A 82 -19.20 16.67 -3.59
C HIS A 82 -20.13 17.88 -3.54
N LEU A 83 -20.17 18.57 -2.39
CA LEU A 83 -20.94 19.80 -2.26
C LEU A 83 -20.23 20.96 -2.94
N THR A 84 -21.03 21.87 -3.52
CA THR A 84 -20.57 23.20 -3.94
C THR A 84 -20.62 24.16 -2.76
N GLN A 85 -20.10 25.39 -2.92
CA GLN A 85 -20.29 26.49 -1.96
C GLN A 85 -21.76 26.62 -1.50
N LYS A 86 -22.68 26.63 -2.47
CA LYS A 86 -24.12 26.76 -2.20
C LYS A 86 -24.66 25.54 -1.45
N GLY A 87 -24.18 24.34 -1.78
CA GLY A 87 -24.53 23.11 -1.07
C GLY A 87 -24.11 23.13 0.41
N ILE A 88 -22.93 23.64 0.72
CA ILE A 88 -22.43 23.76 2.10
C ILE A 88 -23.27 24.76 2.90
N LEU A 89 -23.60 25.92 2.34
CA LEU A 89 -24.48 26.91 2.99
C LEU A 89 -25.86 26.33 3.32
N VAL A 90 -26.44 25.55 2.38
CA VAL A 90 -27.71 24.85 2.62
C VAL A 90 -27.56 23.79 3.72
N ALA A 91 -26.44 23.07 3.76
CA ALA A 91 -26.16 22.09 4.82
C ALA A 91 -26.04 22.76 6.20
N ALA A 92 -25.41 23.92 6.28
CA ALA A 92 -25.29 24.72 7.49
C ALA A 92 -26.66 25.16 8.01
N HIS A 93 -27.52 25.67 7.13
CA HIS A 93 -28.86 26.12 7.48
C HIS A 93 -29.75 24.98 8.00
N GLN A 94 -29.55 23.75 7.48
CA GLN A 94 -30.24 22.56 7.97
C GLN A 94 -29.82 22.19 9.40
N GLU A 95 -28.55 22.39 9.78
CA GLU A 95 -28.05 22.11 11.13
C GLU A 95 -28.37 23.26 12.13
N GLU A 96 -28.52 24.49 11.64
CA GLU A 96 -28.86 25.70 12.42
C GLU A 96 -30.19 25.57 13.17
N THR A 97 -31.15 24.80 12.66
CA THR A 97 -32.47 24.56 13.30
C THR A 97 -32.43 24.00 14.72
N SER A 98 -31.23 23.66 15.23
CA SER A 98 -30.99 23.18 16.59
C SER A 98 -30.22 24.16 17.51
N THR A 99 -29.78 25.32 17.01
CA THR A 99 -28.88 26.25 17.73
C THR A 99 -29.41 27.68 17.65
N ASP A 100 -29.08 28.54 18.63
CA ASP A 100 -29.61 29.90 18.76
C ASP A 100 -29.47 30.74 17.47
N ALA A 101 -30.55 31.44 17.10
CA ALA A 101 -30.76 32.13 15.81
C ALA A 101 -29.85 33.35 15.54
N SER A 102 -28.78 33.55 16.29
CA SER A 102 -27.89 34.73 16.21
C SER A 102 -26.54 34.47 15.53
N THR A 103 -26.28 33.26 15.06
CA THR A 103 -24.98 32.92 14.44
C THR A 103 -25.00 33.26 12.95
N ASP A 104 -23.98 33.92 12.42
CA ASP A 104 -23.84 34.13 10.97
C ASP A 104 -23.77 32.76 10.27
N ILE A 105 -24.69 32.52 9.35
CA ILE A 105 -24.80 31.29 8.56
C ILE A 105 -23.48 30.95 7.84
N TYR A 106 -22.74 31.96 7.42
CA TYR A 106 -21.48 31.78 6.71
C TYR A 106 -20.37 31.29 7.64
N GLU A 107 -20.29 31.80 8.87
CA GLU A 107 -19.37 31.30 9.90
C GLU A 107 -19.68 29.84 10.26
N LEU A 108 -20.96 29.51 10.42
CA LEU A 108 -21.40 28.14 10.66
C LEU A 108 -21.02 27.22 9.48
N ALA A 109 -21.24 27.66 8.24
CA ALA A 109 -20.87 26.92 7.04
C ALA A 109 -19.36 26.70 6.93
N SER A 110 -18.56 27.73 7.22
CA SER A 110 -17.10 27.66 7.25
C SER A 110 -16.61 26.67 8.31
N SER A 111 -17.13 26.77 9.53
CA SER A 111 -16.80 25.86 10.63
C SER A 111 -17.17 24.41 10.31
N LEU A 112 -18.37 24.17 9.75
CA LEU A 112 -18.80 22.84 9.34
C LEU A 112 -17.95 22.28 8.20
N ALA A 113 -17.63 23.09 7.19
CA ALA A 113 -16.78 22.68 6.07
C ALA A 113 -15.37 22.32 6.55
N SER A 114 -14.77 23.15 7.40
CA SER A 114 -13.45 22.91 7.98
C SER A 114 -13.45 21.65 8.86
N TYR A 115 -14.43 21.53 9.75
CA TYR A 115 -14.57 20.39 10.66
C TYR A 115 -14.70 19.07 9.90
N TRP A 116 -15.52 19.03 8.85
CA TRP A 116 -15.72 17.83 8.02
C TRP A 116 -14.73 17.71 6.86
N ARG A 117 -13.77 18.63 6.74
CA ARG A 117 -12.77 18.63 5.66
C ARG A 117 -13.42 18.61 4.27
N ALA A 118 -14.45 19.46 4.11
CA ALA A 118 -15.25 19.64 2.89
C ALA A 118 -15.03 21.01 2.21
N ASP A 119 -14.16 21.85 2.76
CA ASP A 119 -13.66 23.06 2.09
C ASP A 119 -12.64 22.74 0.98
N GLU A 120 -12.34 23.73 0.14
CA GLU A 120 -11.41 23.63 -0.99
C GLU A 120 -10.02 23.11 -0.57
N GLN A 121 -9.46 23.63 0.54
CA GLN A 121 -8.12 23.30 1.00
C GLN A 121 -8.04 21.83 1.43
N ALA A 122 -9.14 21.28 1.95
CA ALA A 122 -9.26 19.90 2.33
C ALA A 122 -9.64 18.98 1.15
N LEU A 123 -10.40 19.47 0.17
CA LEU A 123 -10.83 18.70 -1.00
C LEU A 123 -9.68 18.44 -1.98
N LEU A 124 -8.84 19.45 -2.24
CA LEU A 124 -7.75 19.35 -3.22
C LEU A 124 -6.78 18.18 -2.92
N PRO A 125 -6.25 18.00 -1.69
CA PRO A 125 -5.36 16.88 -1.36
C PRO A 125 -5.99 15.50 -1.50
N LEU A 126 -7.32 15.38 -1.60
CA LEU A 126 -8.00 14.10 -1.80
C LEU A 126 -7.99 13.65 -3.27
N LEU A 127 -7.88 14.59 -4.21
CA LEU A 127 -7.88 14.32 -5.66
C LEU A 127 -6.77 13.37 -6.11
N PRO A 128 -5.49 13.52 -5.70
CA PRO A 128 -4.44 12.55 -6.04
C PRO A 128 -4.65 11.19 -5.34
N ARG A 129 -5.49 11.15 -4.29
CA ARG A 129 -5.73 9.97 -3.44
C ARG A 129 -6.99 9.19 -3.82
N LEU A 130 -7.75 9.61 -4.82
CA LEU A 130 -9.08 9.06 -5.13
C LEU A 130 -9.08 7.53 -5.26
N GLN A 131 -8.06 6.93 -5.87
CA GLN A 131 -7.96 5.47 -5.98
C GLN A 131 -7.84 4.79 -4.59
N ALA A 132 -6.99 5.31 -3.71
CA ALA A 132 -6.84 4.79 -2.36
C ALA A 132 -8.10 5.03 -1.51
N LEU A 133 -8.74 6.19 -1.67
CA LEU A 133 -9.97 6.55 -0.97
C LEU A 133 -11.15 5.67 -1.38
N LEU A 134 -11.28 5.37 -2.66
CA LEU A 134 -12.31 4.44 -3.13
C LEU A 134 -12.05 3.03 -2.65
N ARG A 135 -10.77 2.61 -2.62
CA ARG A 135 -10.41 1.32 -2.03
C ARG A 135 -10.78 1.24 -0.55
N LEU A 136 -10.53 2.32 0.19
CA LEU A 136 -10.92 2.45 1.60
C LEU A 136 -12.45 2.46 1.76
N GLN A 137 -13.18 3.14 0.88
CA GLN A 137 -14.63 3.16 0.85
C GLN A 137 -15.21 1.77 0.56
N ASP A 138 -14.64 1.03 -0.39
CA ASP A 138 -15.02 -0.35 -0.69
C ASP A 138 -14.82 -1.26 0.54
N LEU A 139 -13.72 -1.09 1.27
CA LEU A 139 -13.48 -1.77 2.54
C LEU A 139 -14.58 -1.43 3.56
N VAL A 140 -14.87 -0.15 3.77
CA VAL A 140 -15.92 0.30 4.70
C VAL A 140 -17.27 -0.28 4.31
N ASN A 141 -17.66 -0.21 3.04
CA ASN A 141 -18.94 -0.72 2.54
C ASN A 141 -19.04 -2.24 2.73
N GLY A 142 -17.98 -2.98 2.43
CA GLY A 142 -17.93 -4.43 2.63
C GLY A 142 -18.01 -4.84 4.10
N LEU A 143 -17.44 -4.04 5.00
CA LEU A 143 -17.60 -4.22 6.45
C LEU A 143 -19.04 -3.95 6.89
N VAL A 144 -19.58 -2.77 6.55
CA VAL A 144 -20.90 -2.29 6.95
C VAL A 144 -22.02 -3.18 6.43
N SER A 145 -21.99 -3.57 5.16
CA SER A 145 -23.07 -4.33 4.53
C SER A 145 -23.33 -5.70 5.18
N GLN A 146 -22.29 -6.32 5.73
CA GLN A 146 -22.37 -7.63 6.38
C GLN A 146 -22.32 -7.57 7.91
N ALA A 147 -21.96 -6.43 8.50
CA ALA A 147 -21.88 -6.23 9.94
C ALA A 147 -23.14 -6.67 10.71
N PRO A 148 -24.39 -6.43 10.24
CA PRO A 148 -25.58 -6.92 10.94
C PRO A 148 -25.61 -8.43 11.17
N GLY A 149 -25.09 -9.22 10.22
CA GLY A 149 -24.99 -10.67 10.37
C GLY A 149 -23.77 -11.10 11.19
N MET A 150 -22.65 -10.39 11.05
CA MET A 150 -21.40 -10.73 11.74
C MET A 150 -21.39 -10.32 13.22
N LEU A 151 -22.13 -9.27 13.58
CA LEU A 151 -22.32 -8.77 14.94
C LEU A 151 -23.70 -9.13 15.51
N ALA A 152 -24.29 -10.23 15.04
CA ALA A 152 -25.59 -10.73 15.47
C ALA A 152 -25.69 -10.91 17.01
N HIS A 153 -26.91 -10.85 17.54
CA HIS A 153 -27.18 -11.10 18.95
C HIS A 153 -26.95 -12.59 19.31
N ALA A 154 -26.80 -12.87 20.61
CA ALA A 154 -26.84 -14.24 21.11
C ALA A 154 -28.18 -14.89 20.69
N GLY A 155 -28.13 -15.89 19.82
CA GLY A 155 -29.32 -16.46 19.16
C GLY A 155 -29.32 -16.31 17.63
N GLY A 156 -28.36 -15.59 17.04
CA GLY A 156 -28.16 -15.52 15.59
C GLY A 156 -29.05 -14.51 14.86
N HIS A 157 -29.84 -13.71 15.60
CA HIS A 157 -30.62 -12.62 15.02
C HIS A 157 -29.71 -11.48 14.56
N ARG A 158 -29.94 -11.00 13.33
CA ARG A 158 -29.17 -9.88 12.76
C ARG A 158 -29.32 -8.65 13.66
N ALA A 159 -28.20 -8.00 13.93
CA ALA A 159 -28.14 -6.81 14.76
C ALA A 159 -28.65 -5.57 14.00
N GLU A 160 -29.39 -4.70 14.71
CA GLU A 160 -29.61 -3.34 14.24
C GLU A 160 -28.41 -2.47 14.59
N LEU A 161 -27.71 -2.00 13.55
CA LEU A 161 -26.50 -1.21 13.70
C LEU A 161 -26.73 0.23 13.22
N ALA A 162 -26.31 1.20 14.02
CA ALA A 162 -25.96 2.52 13.52
C ALA A 162 -24.44 2.54 13.26
N TRP A 163 -23.99 3.28 12.26
CA TRP A 163 -22.58 3.32 11.90
C TRP A 163 -22.16 4.70 11.41
N HIS A 164 -20.87 4.97 11.58
CA HIS A 164 -20.18 6.17 11.10
C HIS A 164 -18.72 5.82 10.90
N TRP A 165 -18.01 6.58 10.06
CA TRP A 165 -16.56 6.44 9.96
C TRP A 165 -15.93 7.81 9.81
N ARG A 166 -14.65 7.93 10.11
CA ARG A 166 -13.88 9.16 9.93
C ARG A 166 -12.66 8.87 9.08
N ARG A 167 -12.56 9.54 7.94
CA ARG A 167 -11.39 9.50 7.04
C ARG A 167 -10.24 10.31 7.63
N ASP A 168 -9.00 9.93 7.34
CA ASP A 168 -7.78 10.64 7.72
C ASP A 168 -7.75 10.94 9.22
N TYR A 169 -7.93 9.89 10.01
CA TYR A 169 -7.93 10.04 11.45
C TYR A 169 -6.54 10.44 11.91
N CYS A 170 -6.47 11.57 12.60
CA CYS A 170 -5.26 12.06 13.23
C CYS A 170 -5.60 12.50 14.64
N TYR A 171 -4.85 12.00 15.61
CA TYR A 171 -4.98 12.37 17.01
C TYR A 171 -3.60 12.74 17.57
N PRO A 172 -3.36 14.03 17.88
CA PRO A 172 -2.15 14.44 18.58
C PRO A 172 -2.23 14.03 20.05
N PHE A 173 -1.13 13.52 20.59
CA PHE A 173 -1.01 13.16 22.00
C PHE A 173 0.42 13.37 22.53
N LEU A 174 0.55 13.38 23.86
CA LEU A 174 1.83 13.53 24.56
C LEU A 174 2.21 12.19 25.22
N ASP A 175 3.43 11.73 24.99
CA ASP A 175 4.03 10.58 25.67
C ASP A 175 5.46 10.94 26.09
N HIS A 176 5.71 10.95 27.42
CA HIS A 176 7.01 11.34 27.99
C HIS A 176 7.54 12.68 27.43
N GLU A 177 6.72 13.73 27.44
CA GLU A 177 7.03 15.08 26.92
C GLU A 177 7.23 15.16 25.40
N HIS A 178 7.17 14.05 24.67
CA HIS A 178 7.26 14.04 23.22
C HIS A 178 5.86 14.16 22.62
N HIS A 179 5.73 15.05 21.63
CA HIS A 179 4.52 15.16 20.83
C HIS A 179 4.49 14.06 19.77
N TRP A 180 3.41 13.27 19.79
CA TRP A 180 3.15 12.23 18.82
C TRP A 180 1.85 12.54 18.09
N ASN A 181 1.78 12.12 16.83
CA ASN A 181 0.55 12.10 16.05
C ASN A 181 0.23 10.65 15.73
N TYR A 182 -0.92 10.17 16.24
CA TYR A 182 -1.45 8.89 15.84
C TYR A 182 -2.31 9.06 14.59
N GLU A 183 -1.95 8.37 13.52
CA GLU A 183 -2.61 8.47 12.21
C GLU A 183 -3.17 7.12 11.77
N ALA A 184 -4.39 7.13 11.24
CA ALA A 184 -5.02 6.01 10.54
C ALA A 184 -5.74 6.50 9.30
N ASP A 185 -5.81 5.68 8.24
CA ASP A 185 -6.46 6.09 6.99
C ASP A 185 -7.97 6.26 7.20
N ALA A 186 -8.56 5.48 8.11
CA ALA A 186 -9.86 5.74 8.70
C ALA A 186 -10.07 5.11 10.08
N VAL A 187 -11.13 5.55 10.76
CA VAL A 187 -11.74 4.83 11.89
C VAL A 187 -13.19 4.50 11.56
N LEU A 188 -13.59 3.25 11.78
CA LEU A 188 -14.96 2.77 11.58
C LEU A 188 -15.62 2.49 12.92
N TYR A 189 -16.84 2.98 13.09
CA TYR A 189 -17.64 2.84 14.30
C TYR A 189 -18.97 2.15 14.01
N PHE A 190 -19.34 1.21 14.89
CA PHE A 190 -20.67 0.60 14.93
C PHE A 190 -21.26 0.78 16.32
N HIS A 191 -22.55 1.13 16.37
CA HIS A 191 -23.36 1.08 17.57
C HIS A 191 -24.47 0.04 17.38
N ARG A 192 -24.38 -1.07 18.11
CA ARG A 192 -25.40 -2.10 18.13
C ARG A 192 -26.49 -1.75 19.14
N LYS A 193 -27.72 -1.63 18.66
CA LYS A 193 -28.87 -1.43 19.55
C LYS A 193 -29.09 -2.68 20.39
N ALA A 194 -29.41 -2.49 21.66
CA ALA A 194 -29.76 -3.58 22.54
C ALA A 194 -31.12 -4.21 22.15
N GLN A 195 -31.20 -5.54 22.23
CA GLN A 195 -32.43 -6.29 21.97
C GLN A 195 -33.37 -6.27 23.18
N THR A 196 -32.82 -6.35 24.40
CA THR A 196 -33.59 -6.42 25.66
C THR A 196 -33.04 -5.48 26.74
N THR A 197 -31.76 -5.14 26.71
CA THR A 197 -31.12 -4.25 27.69
C THR A 197 -31.33 -2.78 27.31
N ALA A 198 -31.20 -1.87 28.29
CA ALA A 198 -31.30 -0.43 28.03
C ALA A 198 -30.04 0.14 27.35
N LYS A 199 -28.90 -0.55 27.43
CA LYS A 199 -27.59 -0.07 26.96
C LYS A 199 -27.14 -0.84 25.72
N GLY A 200 -26.93 -0.13 24.61
CA GLY A 200 -26.33 -0.67 23.39
C GLY A 200 -24.84 -0.95 23.56
N GLU A 201 -24.23 -1.51 22.52
CA GLU A 201 -22.81 -1.85 22.49
C GLU A 201 -22.10 -1.10 21.37
N ASP A 202 -20.91 -0.59 21.69
CA ASP A 202 -20.09 0.18 20.77
C ASP A 202 -18.96 -0.71 20.24
N TYR A 203 -18.69 -0.66 18.94
CA TYR A 203 -17.57 -1.34 18.31
C TYR A 203 -16.80 -0.35 17.46
N CYS A 204 -15.49 -0.52 17.39
CA CYS A 204 -14.62 0.36 16.62
C CYS A 204 -13.51 -0.45 15.93
N ALA A 205 -13.02 0.02 14.79
CA ALA A 205 -11.82 -0.51 14.14
C ALA A 205 -11.02 0.62 13.49
N LEU A 206 -9.70 0.49 13.53
CA LEU A 206 -8.75 1.41 12.90
C LEU A 206 -8.32 0.82 11.56
N LEU A 207 -8.58 1.52 10.47
CA LEU A 207 -8.39 1.02 9.11
C LEU A 207 -7.12 1.59 8.49
N PHE A 208 -6.34 0.71 7.86
CA PHE A 208 -5.10 1.04 7.17
C PHE A 208 -5.09 0.44 5.77
N ILE A 209 -4.77 1.25 4.78
CA ILE A 209 -4.45 0.81 3.42
C ILE A 209 -2.94 0.94 3.25
N ASP A 210 -2.27 -0.16 2.92
CA ASP A 210 -0.84 -0.13 2.67
C ASP A 210 -0.54 0.82 1.49
N ALA A 211 0.37 1.75 1.74
CA ALA A 211 0.78 2.76 0.77
C ALA A 211 1.60 2.16 -0.38
N ASP A 212 2.02 0.89 -0.28
CA ASP A 212 2.82 0.16 -1.27
C ASP A 212 4.03 0.97 -1.75
N LEU A 213 4.66 1.68 -0.81
CA LEU A 213 5.92 2.36 -1.05
C LEU A 213 7.04 1.34 -1.24
N ALA A 214 8.11 1.78 -1.91
CA ALA A 214 9.32 1.02 -2.03
C ALA A 214 9.94 0.79 -0.62
N SER A 215 10.49 -0.40 -0.39
CA SER A 215 10.54 -1.03 0.93
C SER A 215 11.07 -0.19 2.10
N ASN A 216 12.22 0.48 2.03
CA ASN A 216 12.78 1.21 3.19
C ASN A 216 11.90 2.39 3.62
N ASP A 217 11.27 3.05 2.66
CA ASP A 217 10.38 4.17 2.92
C ASP A 217 9.07 3.65 3.51
N ASN A 218 8.56 2.53 2.96
CA ASN A 218 7.41 1.84 3.55
C ASN A 218 7.68 1.36 4.97
N VAL A 219 8.83 0.71 5.22
CA VAL A 219 9.22 0.20 6.55
C VAL A 219 9.27 1.35 7.56
N ARG A 220 9.79 2.52 7.19
CA ARG A 220 9.81 3.71 8.06
C ARG A 220 8.40 4.19 8.39
N GLN A 221 7.54 4.29 7.37
CA GLN A 221 6.16 4.73 7.56
C GLN A 221 5.35 3.74 8.42
N ILE A 222 5.40 2.45 8.06
CA ILE A 222 4.78 1.35 8.82
C ILE A 222 5.24 1.39 10.27
N ARG A 223 6.55 1.53 10.49
CA ARG A 223 7.12 1.62 11.83
C ARG A 223 6.59 2.82 12.61
N ARG A 224 6.59 4.02 12.02
CA ARG A 224 6.05 5.24 12.65
C ARG A 224 4.58 5.06 13.03
N ARG A 225 3.76 4.52 12.14
CA ARG A 225 2.32 4.28 12.37
C ARG A 225 2.09 3.27 13.51
N LEU A 226 2.81 2.14 13.50
CA LEU A 226 2.70 1.11 14.53
C LEU A 226 3.24 1.55 15.89
N GLU A 227 4.35 2.30 15.91
CA GLU A 227 4.93 2.85 17.14
C GLU A 227 3.99 3.88 17.78
N ALA A 228 3.44 4.82 16.99
CA ALA A 228 2.45 5.77 17.46
C ALA A 228 1.19 5.05 18.00
N ALA A 229 0.71 4.01 17.31
CA ALA A 229 -0.43 3.21 17.77
C ALA A 229 -0.16 2.51 19.11
N LEU A 230 1.01 1.89 19.28
CA LEU A 230 1.39 1.21 20.53
C LEU A 230 1.53 2.18 21.70
N ARG A 231 2.12 3.36 21.46
CA ARG A 231 2.25 4.42 22.49
C ARG A 231 0.89 4.98 22.86
N TYR A 232 0.05 5.27 21.88
CA TYR A 232 -1.30 5.74 22.11
C TYR A 232 -2.13 4.72 22.89
N ARG A 233 -2.05 3.42 22.54
CA ARG A 233 -2.66 2.35 23.33
C ARG A 233 -2.19 2.38 24.78
N ALA A 234 -0.87 2.42 25.01
CA ALA A 234 -0.31 2.45 26.36
C ALA A 234 -0.83 3.64 27.17
N GLN A 235 -1.00 4.81 26.54
CA GLN A 235 -1.59 5.98 27.18
C GLN A 235 -3.06 5.75 27.58
N VAL A 236 -3.87 5.19 26.68
CA VAL A 236 -5.28 4.86 26.96
C VAL A 236 -5.38 3.84 28.10
N GLU A 237 -4.56 2.80 28.08
CA GLU A 237 -4.56 1.77 29.12
C GLU A 237 -4.14 2.32 30.50
N ARG A 238 -3.20 3.26 30.57
CA ARG A 238 -2.83 3.96 31.81
C ARG A 238 -3.99 4.79 32.38
N GLY A 239 -4.83 5.36 31.52
CA GLY A 239 -5.97 6.21 31.92
C GLY A 239 -7.11 5.44 32.62
N TYR A 240 -7.20 4.12 32.42
CA TYR A 240 -8.27 3.29 32.97
C TYR A 240 -7.75 1.96 33.52
N PRO A 241 -7.01 1.98 34.65
CA PRO A 241 -6.35 0.79 35.19
C PRO A 241 -7.29 -0.32 35.66
N GLN A 242 -8.59 -0.03 35.84
CA GLN A 242 -9.59 -0.98 36.32
C GLN A 242 -10.41 -1.63 35.19
N ALA A 243 -10.14 -1.32 33.92
CA ALA A 243 -10.89 -1.91 32.82
C ALA A 243 -10.56 -3.41 32.65
N PRO A 244 -11.56 -4.31 32.72
CA PRO A 244 -11.31 -5.76 32.69
C PRO A 244 -10.97 -6.30 31.29
N VAL A 245 -11.03 -5.48 30.24
CA VAL A 245 -10.89 -5.88 28.83
C VAL A 245 -9.98 -4.89 28.11
N PRO A 246 -9.14 -5.33 27.15
CA PRO A 246 -8.37 -4.43 26.29
C PRO A 246 -9.28 -3.39 25.64
N MET A 247 -8.98 -2.12 25.89
CA MET A 247 -9.82 -0.98 25.47
C MET A 247 -9.43 -0.43 24.10
N PHE A 248 -8.50 -1.05 23.39
CA PHE A 248 -7.98 -0.48 22.15
C PHE A 248 -8.65 -1.10 20.92
N PRO A 249 -9.16 -0.29 19.97
CA PRO A 249 -9.77 -0.82 18.75
C PRO A 249 -8.78 -1.68 17.96
N PRO A 250 -9.21 -2.80 17.35
CA PRO A 250 -8.35 -3.59 16.48
C PRO A 250 -7.92 -2.80 15.24
N LEU A 251 -6.70 -3.09 14.77
CA LEU A 251 -6.19 -2.60 13.49
C LEU A 251 -6.61 -3.54 12.36
N ILE A 252 -7.14 -3.00 11.27
CA ILE A 252 -7.48 -3.74 10.05
C ILE A 252 -6.61 -3.18 8.92
N VAL A 253 -5.71 -4.00 8.40
CA VAL A 253 -4.75 -3.61 7.36
C VAL A 253 -5.06 -4.32 6.05
N LEU A 254 -5.19 -3.57 4.96
CA LEU A 254 -5.20 -4.12 3.61
C LEU A 254 -3.84 -3.92 2.95
N ALA A 255 -3.11 -5.02 2.76
CA ALA A 255 -1.87 -5.07 2.00
C ALA A 255 -2.16 -5.39 0.53
N ARG A 256 -1.37 -4.86 -0.41
CA ARG A 256 -1.51 -5.19 -1.84
C ARG A 256 -0.83 -6.50 -2.22
N THR A 257 0.27 -6.83 -1.55
CA THR A 257 1.08 -8.00 -1.85
C THR A 257 1.41 -8.79 -0.59
N GLN A 258 1.76 -10.06 -0.78
CA GLN A 258 2.24 -10.92 0.32
C GLN A 258 3.47 -10.34 1.01
N ARG A 259 4.36 -9.71 0.24
CA ARG A 259 5.57 -9.07 0.76
C ARG A 259 5.25 -7.93 1.72
N GLN A 260 4.29 -7.08 1.38
CA GLN A 260 3.87 -6.00 2.28
C GLN A 260 3.23 -6.56 3.55
N GLN A 261 2.42 -7.62 3.46
CA GLN A 261 1.90 -8.30 4.65
C GLN A 261 3.02 -8.81 5.57
N GLU A 262 4.04 -9.48 5.00
CA GLU A 262 5.21 -9.97 5.74
C GLU A 262 5.94 -8.80 6.45
N ILE A 263 6.11 -7.65 5.77
CA ILE A 263 6.75 -6.45 6.33
C ILE A 263 5.94 -5.89 7.51
N TRP A 264 4.62 -5.71 7.34
CA TRP A 264 3.73 -5.25 8.42
C TRP A 264 3.80 -6.16 9.64
N GLN A 265 3.73 -7.48 9.44
CA GLN A 265 3.79 -8.46 10.53
C GLN A 265 5.13 -8.45 11.26
N HIS A 266 6.22 -8.38 10.51
CA HIS A 266 7.55 -8.28 11.08
C HIS A 266 7.74 -6.99 11.89
N GLN A 267 7.31 -5.83 11.35
CA GLN A 267 7.41 -4.55 12.07
C GLN A 267 6.52 -4.53 13.32
N ALA A 268 5.31 -5.06 13.27
CA ALA A 268 4.40 -5.12 14.42
C ALA A 268 5.03 -5.87 15.60
N THR A 269 5.61 -7.04 15.34
CA THR A 269 6.31 -7.84 16.36
C THR A 269 7.59 -7.16 16.85
N ARG A 270 8.40 -6.63 15.92
CA ARG A 270 9.66 -5.97 16.27
C ARG A 270 9.45 -4.74 17.17
N ILE A 271 8.48 -3.90 16.87
CA ILE A 271 8.23 -2.66 17.63
C ILE A 271 7.64 -2.99 18.99
N ALA A 272 6.72 -3.95 19.07
CA ALA A 272 6.19 -4.45 20.35
C ALA A 272 7.32 -4.95 21.26
N ASN A 273 8.26 -5.74 20.71
CA ASN A 273 9.42 -6.23 21.45
C ASN A 273 10.37 -5.09 21.87
N THR A 274 10.60 -4.10 21.00
CA THR A 274 11.46 -2.94 21.29
C THR A 274 10.90 -2.08 22.41
N LEU A 275 9.57 -1.91 22.46
CA LEU A 275 8.89 -1.13 23.47
C LEU A 275 8.54 -1.94 24.72
N HIS A 276 8.83 -3.26 24.74
CA HIS A 276 8.46 -4.18 25.82
C HIS A 276 6.96 -4.17 26.16
N VAL A 277 6.11 -4.10 25.14
CA VAL A 277 4.64 -4.10 25.28
C VAL A 277 4.03 -5.25 24.51
N ALA A 278 2.79 -5.64 24.87
CA ALA A 278 2.05 -6.64 24.10
C ALA A 278 1.84 -6.18 22.65
N PRO A 279 1.86 -7.06 21.64
CA PRO A 279 1.57 -6.68 20.26
C PRO A 279 0.17 -6.07 20.09
N LEU A 280 -0.02 -5.25 19.06
CA LEU A 280 -1.35 -4.73 18.71
C LEU A 280 -2.27 -5.87 18.27
N ILE A 281 -3.54 -5.82 18.70
CA ILE A 281 -4.59 -6.70 18.19
C ILE A 281 -4.99 -6.17 16.81
N GLY A 282 -4.97 -7.03 15.81
CA GLY A 282 -5.37 -6.64 14.46
C GLY A 282 -5.37 -7.79 13.47
N ALA A 283 -5.93 -7.53 12.30
CA ALA A 283 -5.93 -8.43 11.16
C ALA A 283 -5.33 -7.73 9.93
N ILE A 284 -4.69 -8.53 9.09
CA ILE A 284 -4.13 -8.11 7.81
C ILE A 284 -4.50 -9.11 6.71
N ALA A 285 -4.96 -8.60 5.57
CA ALA A 285 -5.26 -9.40 4.38
C ALA A 285 -4.54 -8.83 3.16
N VAL A 286 -4.13 -9.73 2.27
CA VAL A 286 -3.58 -9.37 0.95
C VAL A 286 -4.73 -9.29 -0.03
N VAL A 287 -4.96 -8.11 -0.61
CA VAL A 287 -6.02 -7.90 -1.60
C VAL A 287 -5.46 -7.10 -2.78
N PRO A 288 -5.23 -7.74 -3.94
CA PRO A 288 -4.80 -7.06 -5.16
C PRO A 288 -5.72 -5.91 -5.55
N SER A 289 -5.18 -4.89 -6.22
CA SER A 289 -5.91 -3.67 -6.59
C SER A 289 -7.19 -3.93 -7.38
N GLU A 290 -7.24 -4.99 -8.18
CA GLU A 290 -8.36 -5.33 -9.06
C GLU A 290 -9.46 -6.17 -8.37
N GLN A 291 -9.15 -6.78 -7.23
CA GLN A 291 -10.10 -7.68 -6.56
C GLN A 291 -11.20 -6.88 -5.84
N SER A 292 -12.47 -7.21 -6.09
CA SER A 292 -13.62 -6.62 -5.39
C SER A 292 -13.61 -6.91 -3.89
N LEU A 293 -14.05 -5.95 -3.08
CA LEU A 293 -14.18 -6.03 -1.63
C LEU A 293 -15.64 -6.22 -1.17
N GLU A 294 -16.50 -6.85 -1.96
CA GLU A 294 -17.88 -7.12 -1.55
C GLU A 294 -17.98 -8.03 -0.31
N ASN A 295 -17.00 -8.92 -0.11
CA ASN A 295 -16.98 -9.92 0.98
C ASN A 295 -15.78 -9.77 1.93
N VAL A 296 -15.63 -8.59 2.51
CA VAL A 296 -14.49 -8.27 3.40
C VAL A 296 -14.34 -9.26 4.55
N TRP A 297 -15.45 -9.68 5.18
CA TRP A 297 -15.40 -10.56 6.36
C TRP A 297 -14.86 -11.97 6.08
N THR A 298 -14.87 -12.40 4.81
CA THR A 298 -14.40 -13.73 4.38
C THR A 298 -13.05 -13.70 3.68
N LEU A 299 -12.37 -12.55 3.64
CA LEU A 299 -10.99 -12.48 3.14
C LEU A 299 -10.08 -13.40 3.97
N PRO A 300 -8.95 -13.87 3.42
CA PRO A 300 -8.00 -14.72 4.12
C PRO A 300 -7.19 -13.92 5.15
N TRP A 301 -7.87 -13.42 6.18
CA TRP A 301 -7.31 -12.61 7.24
C TRP A 301 -6.29 -13.40 8.05
N GLN A 302 -5.13 -12.78 8.28
CA GLN A 302 -4.13 -13.23 9.23
C GLN A 302 -4.02 -12.24 10.38
N LYS A 303 -3.51 -12.68 11.53
CA LYS A 303 -3.21 -11.80 12.65
C LYS A 303 -2.12 -10.79 12.25
N LEU A 304 -2.20 -9.58 12.78
CA LEU A 304 -1.23 -8.52 12.46
C LEU A 304 0.17 -8.80 13.02
N SER A 305 0.28 -9.47 14.16
CA SER A 305 1.59 -9.76 14.78
C SER A 305 2.20 -11.09 14.35
N ILE A 306 1.40 -12.04 13.87
CA ILE A 306 1.84 -13.41 13.57
C ILE A 306 1.12 -13.90 12.31
N ALA A 307 1.83 -14.64 11.46
CA ALA A 307 1.29 -15.27 10.24
C ALA A 307 0.34 -16.45 10.55
N ALA A 308 -0.70 -16.21 11.33
CA ALA A 308 -1.74 -17.17 11.68
C ALA A 308 -3.10 -16.66 11.18
N SER A 309 -3.91 -17.54 10.61
CA SER A 309 -5.27 -17.16 10.16
C SER A 309 -6.14 -16.71 11.34
N CYS A 310 -7.07 -15.79 11.06
CA CYS A 310 -8.05 -15.33 12.03
C CYS A 310 -9.37 -15.00 11.34
N ARG A 311 -10.46 -14.89 12.11
CA ARG A 311 -11.74 -14.39 11.61
C ARG A 311 -11.91 -12.97 12.09
N LEU A 312 -12.30 -12.08 11.19
CA LEU A 312 -12.41 -10.66 11.53
C LEU A 312 -13.45 -10.40 12.63
N ARG A 313 -14.56 -11.14 12.64
CA ARG A 313 -15.60 -11.04 13.68
C ARG A 313 -15.09 -11.29 15.10
N ASP A 314 -14.06 -12.13 15.24
CA ASP A 314 -13.50 -12.48 16.55
C ASP A 314 -12.65 -11.33 17.12
N LEU A 315 -12.35 -10.29 16.32
CA LEU A 315 -11.63 -9.09 16.73
C LEU A 315 -12.55 -7.92 17.12
N PHE A 316 -13.81 -7.92 16.68
CA PHE A 316 -14.78 -6.88 17.01
C PHE A 316 -15.38 -7.14 18.39
N LEU A 317 -14.66 -6.72 19.42
CA LEU A 317 -15.13 -6.77 20.81
C LEU A 317 -15.87 -5.47 21.16
N PRO A 318 -16.93 -5.54 21.99
CA PRO A 318 -17.57 -4.33 22.52
C PRO A 318 -16.56 -3.47 23.28
N LEU A 319 -16.57 -2.17 23.01
CA LEU A 319 -15.75 -1.17 23.67
C LEU A 319 -16.60 -0.33 24.60
N ALA A 320 -16.00 0.09 25.71
CA ALA A 320 -16.56 1.17 26.52
C ALA A 320 -16.57 2.45 25.70
N ARG A 321 -17.56 3.32 25.91
CA ARG A 321 -17.69 4.55 25.12
C ARG A 321 -16.50 5.49 25.33
N GLU A 322 -15.92 5.45 26.52
CA GLU A 322 -14.74 6.20 26.95
C GLU A 322 -13.44 5.69 26.29
N ALA A 323 -13.46 4.46 25.77
CA ALA A 323 -12.37 3.82 25.05
C ALA A 323 -12.41 4.10 23.54
N LEU A 324 -13.46 4.76 23.04
CA LEU A 324 -13.54 5.13 21.63
C LEU A 324 -12.48 6.20 21.31
N PRO A 325 -11.84 6.12 20.12
CA PRO A 325 -10.89 7.14 19.67
C PRO A 325 -11.50 8.56 19.74
N PRO A 326 -10.78 9.55 20.32
CA PRO A 326 -11.26 10.92 20.43
C PRO A 326 -11.68 11.52 19.09
N GLY A 327 -12.75 12.31 19.09
CA GLY A 327 -13.29 12.95 17.90
C GLY A 327 -14.00 12.01 16.92
N LEU A 328 -14.18 10.72 17.25
CA LEU A 328 -14.99 9.79 16.46
C LEU A 328 -16.49 10.06 16.62
N LEU A 329 -16.92 10.37 17.85
CA LEU A 329 -18.26 10.84 18.13
C LEU A 329 -18.28 12.36 17.96
N ARG A 330 -19.36 12.89 17.34
CA ARG A 330 -19.51 14.34 17.05
C ARG A 330 -19.19 15.15 18.31
N PRO A 331 -18.20 16.06 18.28
CA PRO A 331 -18.00 17.02 19.37
C PRO A 331 -19.23 17.91 19.43
N LEU A 332 -19.72 18.15 20.65
CA LEU A 332 -20.93 18.93 20.88
C LEU A 332 -20.78 20.39 20.45
N SER A 333 -19.55 20.87 20.23
CA SER A 333 -19.27 22.22 19.73
C SER A 333 -17.93 22.20 18.99
N ALA A 334 -17.91 22.58 17.71
CA ALA A 334 -16.67 22.91 17.03
C ALA A 334 -16.25 24.32 17.49
N PRO A 335 -14.95 24.56 17.75
CA PRO A 335 -14.50 25.93 18.03
C PRO A 335 -14.80 26.81 16.82
N ALA A 336 -15.42 27.97 17.07
CA ALA A 336 -15.61 28.98 16.04
C ALA A 336 -14.24 29.54 15.66
N ILE A 337 -13.88 29.40 14.38
CA ILE A 337 -12.67 30.02 13.83
C ILE A 337 -13.15 31.33 13.19
N PRO A 338 -12.83 32.51 13.75
CA PRO A 338 -13.19 33.77 13.13
C PRO A 338 -12.48 33.86 11.77
N THR A 339 -13.26 34.06 10.71
CA THR A 339 -12.74 34.24 9.34
C THR A 339 -13.06 35.65 8.87
N ASP A 340 -12.04 36.49 8.74
CA ASP A 340 -12.17 37.92 8.41
C ASP A 340 -12.54 38.23 6.94
N GLN A 341 -12.78 37.21 6.09
CA GLN A 341 -13.08 37.41 4.67
C GLN A 341 -14.03 36.34 4.10
N HIS A 342 -15.07 36.77 3.36
CA HIS A 342 -15.99 35.91 2.61
C HIS A 342 -15.34 35.27 1.38
N GLN A 343 -14.24 34.52 1.57
CA GLN A 343 -13.64 33.74 0.49
C GLN A 343 -14.57 32.57 0.10
N PRO A 344 -14.62 32.12 -1.15
CA PRO A 344 -15.39 30.92 -1.48
C PRO A 344 -14.83 29.71 -0.70
N LEU A 345 -15.67 29.04 0.12
CA LEU A 345 -15.27 27.82 0.84
C LEU A 345 -14.90 26.71 -0.15
N VAL A 346 -15.57 26.66 -1.30
CA VAL A 346 -15.27 25.74 -2.41
C VAL A 346 -15.32 26.50 -3.74
N ARG A 347 -14.19 26.55 -4.46
CA ARG A 347 -14.11 27.09 -5.82
C ARG A 347 -14.76 26.14 -6.83
N GLY A 348 -14.63 24.84 -6.60
CA GLY A 348 -15.22 23.79 -7.43
C GLY A 348 -14.61 23.74 -8.83
N ALA A 349 -15.38 23.25 -9.81
CA ALA A 349 -14.98 23.14 -11.22
C ALA A 349 -13.66 22.36 -11.41
N PHE A 350 -13.40 21.37 -10.56
CA PHE A 350 -12.11 20.67 -10.51
C PHE A 350 -11.74 20.04 -11.86
N MET A 351 -12.70 19.46 -12.57
CA MET A 351 -12.46 18.86 -13.90
C MET A 351 -12.09 19.91 -14.96
N GLN A 352 -12.66 21.12 -14.89
CA GLN A 352 -12.34 22.20 -15.81
C GLN A 352 -10.93 22.74 -15.52
N ARG A 353 -10.61 22.95 -14.24
CA ARG A 353 -9.28 23.39 -13.78
C ARG A 353 -8.19 22.38 -14.09
N ALA A 354 -8.48 21.08 -13.94
CA ALA A 354 -7.54 20.01 -14.30
C ALA A 354 -7.14 20.06 -15.79
N ARG A 355 -8.04 20.48 -16.68
CA ARG A 355 -7.74 20.64 -18.12
C ARG A 355 -6.85 21.85 -18.42
N THR A 356 -6.83 22.83 -17.53
CA THR A 356 -6.03 24.06 -17.67
C THR A 356 -4.75 24.03 -16.85
N VAL A 357 -4.45 22.94 -16.14
CA VAL A 357 -3.20 22.80 -15.36
C VAL A 357 -2.03 23.08 -16.30
N SER A 358 -1.32 24.17 -16.00
CA SER A 358 -0.26 24.70 -16.84
C SER A 358 0.97 23.80 -16.80
N PHE A 359 1.71 23.81 -17.91
CA PHE A 359 2.98 23.12 -18.07
C PHE A 359 4.18 23.93 -17.57
N SER A 360 3.95 25.15 -17.07
CA SER A 360 5.04 26.03 -16.67
C SER A 360 5.70 25.54 -15.37
N PRO A 361 7.02 25.31 -15.34
CA PRO A 361 7.76 24.92 -14.15
C PRO A 361 8.08 26.11 -13.21
N GLN A 362 7.67 27.33 -13.54
CA GLN A 362 8.21 28.56 -12.91
C GLN A 362 7.38 29.16 -11.77
N LEU A 363 6.23 28.58 -11.40
CA LEU A 363 5.36 29.14 -10.36
C LEU A 363 5.29 28.19 -9.16
N GLU A 364 6.03 28.53 -8.09
CA GLU A 364 5.85 27.91 -6.77
C GLU A 364 4.43 28.16 -6.24
N GLU A 365 3.90 29.35 -6.50
CA GLU A 365 2.52 29.71 -6.23
C GLU A 365 1.57 28.88 -7.11
N GLY A 366 0.89 27.91 -6.49
CA GLY A 366 -0.08 27.04 -7.15
C GLY A 366 0.41 25.63 -7.45
N GLU A 367 1.65 25.28 -7.13
CA GLU A 367 2.17 23.91 -7.31
C GLU A 367 1.32 22.88 -6.56
N GLN A 368 0.86 23.19 -5.35
CA GLN A 368 -0.01 22.30 -4.56
C GLN A 368 -1.36 22.06 -5.26
N GLU A 369 -1.96 23.11 -5.84
CA GLU A 369 -3.21 22.98 -6.61
C GLU A 369 -2.95 22.15 -7.88
N ALA A 370 -1.88 22.45 -8.62
CA ALA A 370 -1.50 21.70 -9.82
C ALA A 370 -1.31 20.22 -9.52
N VAL A 371 -0.50 19.87 -8.53
CA VAL A 371 -0.26 18.50 -8.06
C VAL A 371 -1.57 17.81 -7.66
N SER A 372 -2.46 18.52 -6.98
CA SER A 372 -3.76 17.97 -6.59
C SER A 372 -4.61 17.61 -7.81
N LEU A 373 -4.69 18.53 -8.77
CA LEU A 373 -5.50 18.37 -9.99
C LEU A 373 -4.95 17.29 -10.93
N LEU A 374 -3.66 16.95 -10.87
CA LEU A 374 -3.09 15.82 -11.64
C LEU A 374 -3.80 14.49 -11.34
N GLY A 375 -4.39 14.32 -10.16
CA GLY A 375 -5.21 13.15 -9.81
C GLY A 375 -6.44 12.96 -10.71
N LEU A 376 -6.88 14.02 -11.39
CA LEU A 376 -7.97 14.00 -12.37
C LEU A 376 -7.46 13.83 -13.81
N CYS A 377 -6.18 14.13 -14.06
CA CYS A 377 -5.55 13.99 -15.38
C CYS A 377 -5.04 12.56 -15.61
N PHE A 378 -4.53 11.92 -14.56
CA PHE A 378 -3.89 10.62 -14.67
C PHE A 378 -4.88 9.47 -14.61
N SER A 379 -4.72 8.54 -15.56
CA SER A 379 -5.34 7.22 -15.48
C SER A 379 -4.59 6.31 -14.52
N GLN A 380 -5.21 5.18 -14.14
CA GLN A 380 -4.54 4.16 -13.34
C GLN A 380 -3.17 3.74 -13.90
N ARG A 381 -3.01 3.62 -15.23
CA ARG A 381 -1.74 3.22 -15.86
C ARG A 381 -0.63 4.27 -15.70
N HIS A 382 -0.98 5.55 -15.70
CA HIS A 382 -0.01 6.63 -15.40
C HIS A 382 0.49 6.51 -13.96
N VAL A 383 -0.42 6.29 -13.02
CA VAL A 383 -0.08 6.13 -11.60
C VAL A 383 0.78 4.87 -11.40
N GLU A 384 0.45 3.75 -12.04
CA GLU A 384 1.27 2.53 -12.04
C GLU A 384 2.69 2.77 -12.57
N MET A 385 2.83 3.53 -13.66
CA MET A 385 4.15 3.90 -14.21
C MET A 385 4.96 4.79 -13.25
N LEU A 386 4.32 5.78 -12.61
CA LEU A 386 4.98 6.60 -11.59
C LEU A 386 5.42 5.76 -10.38
N HIS A 387 4.62 4.76 -9.98
CA HIS A 387 5.01 3.82 -8.94
C HIS A 387 6.17 2.92 -9.35
N LEU A 388 6.18 2.46 -10.60
CA LEU A 388 7.30 1.68 -11.13
C LEU A 388 8.59 2.50 -11.11
N LEU A 389 8.56 3.73 -11.61
CA LEU A 389 9.72 4.63 -11.63
C LEU A 389 10.18 5.05 -10.23
N TYR A 390 9.26 5.15 -9.26
CA TYR A 390 9.62 5.37 -7.86
C TYR A 390 10.33 4.15 -7.24
N ARG A 391 9.85 2.95 -7.52
CA ARG A 391 10.45 1.72 -7.00
C ARG A 391 11.79 1.41 -7.67
N SER A 392 11.86 1.70 -8.96
CA SER A 392 12.93 1.31 -9.87
C SER A 392 13.20 2.49 -10.81
N PRO A 393 13.96 3.51 -10.38
CA PRO A 393 14.29 4.63 -11.26
C PRO A 393 15.38 4.25 -12.26
N LEU A 394 15.55 5.05 -13.30
CA LEU A 394 16.51 4.84 -14.39
C LEU A 394 16.16 3.64 -15.29
N LEU A 395 14.87 3.35 -15.47
CA LEU A 395 14.42 2.32 -16.41
C LEU A 395 14.44 2.81 -17.86
N SER A 396 14.75 1.89 -18.77
CA SER A 396 14.54 2.05 -20.21
C SER A 396 13.07 1.83 -20.59
N ILE A 397 12.73 2.14 -21.84
CA ILE A 397 11.37 1.90 -22.38
C ILE A 397 11.06 0.40 -22.40
N GLU A 398 12.01 -0.42 -22.84
CA GLU A 398 11.91 -1.87 -22.93
C GLU A 398 11.74 -2.51 -21.55
N GLU A 399 12.50 -2.04 -20.56
CA GLU A 399 12.40 -2.52 -19.18
C GLU A 399 11.03 -2.17 -18.57
N MET A 400 10.52 -0.95 -18.81
CA MET A 400 9.18 -0.55 -18.37
C MET A 400 8.08 -1.35 -19.06
N ALA A 401 8.23 -1.62 -20.36
CA ALA A 401 7.31 -2.44 -21.13
C ALA A 401 7.21 -3.86 -20.55
N ALA A 402 8.37 -4.49 -20.30
CA ALA A 402 8.44 -5.79 -19.64
C ALA A 402 7.78 -5.76 -18.25
N PHE A 403 8.09 -4.79 -17.39
CA PHE A 403 7.55 -4.75 -16.04
C PHE A 403 6.04 -4.48 -15.96
N LEU A 404 5.49 -3.70 -16.89
CA LEU A 404 4.06 -3.38 -16.91
C LEU A 404 3.23 -4.29 -17.82
N ASN A 405 3.87 -5.22 -18.55
CA ASN A 405 3.25 -6.00 -19.62
C ASN A 405 2.58 -5.12 -20.68
N LEU A 406 3.31 -4.13 -21.18
CA LEU A 406 2.81 -3.17 -22.16
C LEU A 406 3.72 -3.14 -23.38
N GLN A 407 3.18 -2.69 -24.51
CA GLN A 407 3.98 -2.44 -25.71
C GLN A 407 4.82 -1.18 -25.56
N ASN A 408 6.00 -1.14 -26.19
CA ASN A 408 6.93 -0.02 -26.13
C ASN A 408 6.27 1.30 -26.55
N GLU A 409 5.45 1.30 -27.60
CA GLU A 409 4.72 2.48 -28.10
C GLU A 409 3.73 3.02 -27.05
N THR A 410 3.14 2.12 -26.27
CA THR A 410 2.24 2.49 -25.17
C THR A 410 3.01 3.16 -24.04
N ILE A 411 4.19 2.65 -23.70
CA ILE A 411 5.09 3.26 -22.72
C ILE A 411 5.52 4.65 -23.18
N ILE A 412 5.96 4.80 -24.44
CA ILE A 412 6.34 6.08 -25.03
C ILE A 412 5.21 7.11 -24.92
N ARG A 413 3.97 6.71 -25.22
CA ARG A 413 2.81 7.60 -25.11
C ARG A 413 2.58 8.05 -23.65
N TYR A 414 2.65 7.14 -22.69
CA TYR A 414 2.48 7.50 -21.28
C TYR A 414 3.61 8.38 -20.76
N LEU A 415 4.87 8.11 -21.14
CA LEU A 415 6.01 8.96 -20.78
C LEU A 415 5.91 10.35 -21.42
N TYR A 416 5.41 10.45 -22.65
CA TYR A 416 5.13 11.73 -23.28
C TYR A 416 4.12 12.55 -22.47
N GLU A 417 3.02 11.94 -22.03
CA GLU A 417 2.02 12.60 -21.19
C GLU A 417 2.59 12.97 -19.81
N LEU A 418 3.27 12.05 -19.12
CA LEU A 418 3.88 12.31 -17.81
C LEU A 418 4.93 13.43 -17.89
N ARG A 419 5.74 13.45 -18.95
CA ARG A 419 6.74 14.50 -19.19
C ARG A 419 6.07 15.83 -19.50
N ARG A 420 4.98 15.82 -20.28
CA ARG A 420 4.17 17.03 -20.54
C ARG A 420 3.72 17.64 -19.22
N TYR A 421 3.28 16.85 -18.24
CA TYR A 421 2.93 17.31 -16.89
C TYR A 421 4.14 17.50 -15.95
N SER A 422 5.36 17.43 -16.46
CA SER A 422 6.62 17.57 -15.70
C SER A 422 6.72 16.60 -14.52
N CYS A 423 6.21 15.37 -14.65
CA CYS A 423 6.24 14.35 -13.59
C CYS A 423 7.41 13.36 -13.70
N VAL A 424 8.08 13.34 -14.85
CA VAL A 424 9.23 12.46 -15.11
C VAL A 424 10.30 13.22 -15.88
N ASP A 425 11.56 12.87 -15.61
CA ASP A 425 12.74 13.43 -16.26
C ASP A 425 13.57 12.32 -16.93
N LYS A 426 14.41 12.74 -17.89
CA LYS A 426 15.31 11.87 -18.65
C LYS A 426 16.73 11.95 -18.11
N TYR A 427 17.42 10.82 -18.08
CA TYR A 427 18.83 10.66 -17.80
C TYR A 427 19.47 9.89 -18.97
N ILE A 428 20.40 10.52 -19.70
CA ILE A 428 20.99 9.94 -20.91
C ILE A 428 22.30 9.24 -20.54
N VAL A 429 22.42 7.96 -20.90
CA VAL A 429 23.58 7.10 -20.60
C VAL A 429 23.94 6.37 -21.88
N GLU A 430 25.16 6.56 -22.39
CA GLU A 430 25.62 5.80 -23.59
C GLU A 430 24.63 5.86 -24.77
N GLN A 431 23.95 7.00 -24.95
CA GLN A 431 22.88 7.24 -25.95
C GLN A 431 21.51 6.59 -25.65
N GLU A 432 21.38 5.85 -24.55
CA GLU A 432 20.11 5.31 -24.06
C GLU A 432 19.41 6.33 -23.15
N GLU A 433 18.09 6.51 -23.35
CA GLU A 433 17.25 7.33 -22.48
C GLU A 433 16.69 6.53 -21.31
N ARG A 434 17.02 6.94 -20.09
CA ARG A 434 16.52 6.34 -18.86
C ARG A 434 15.67 7.32 -18.08
N TRP A 435 14.64 6.82 -17.41
CA TRP A 435 13.60 7.69 -16.84
C TRP A 435 13.58 7.62 -15.32
N HIS A 436 13.32 8.76 -14.68
CA HIS A 436 13.08 8.83 -13.23
C HIS A 436 12.00 9.86 -12.91
N LEU A 437 11.55 9.89 -11.65
CA LEU A 437 10.59 10.90 -11.21
C LEU A 437 11.25 12.27 -11.08
N SER A 438 10.50 13.30 -11.49
CA SER A 438 10.84 14.71 -11.25
C SER A 438 10.37 15.16 -9.85
N PRO A 439 10.73 16.38 -9.39
CA PRO A 439 10.17 16.97 -8.17
C PRO A 439 8.65 16.95 -8.09
N ARG A 440 7.96 17.37 -9.17
CA ARG A 440 6.48 17.37 -9.22
C ARG A 440 5.92 15.94 -9.23
N GLY A 441 6.58 15.00 -9.91
CA GLY A 441 6.22 13.58 -9.88
C GLY A 441 6.29 13.00 -8.47
N LEU A 442 7.33 13.35 -7.71
CA LEU A 442 7.47 12.97 -6.30
C LEU A 442 6.39 13.62 -5.42
N ARG A 443 6.09 14.91 -5.58
CA ARG A 443 5.00 15.58 -4.85
C ARG A 443 3.64 14.91 -5.11
N PHE A 444 3.35 14.60 -6.37
CA PHE A 444 2.14 13.86 -6.74
C PHE A 444 2.12 12.47 -6.10
N LEU A 445 3.24 11.73 -6.14
CA LEU A 445 3.31 10.41 -5.55
C LEU A 445 3.09 10.44 -4.04
N ALA A 446 3.76 11.37 -3.35
CA ALA A 446 3.61 11.61 -1.92
C ALA A 446 2.15 11.88 -1.56
N ALA A 447 1.52 12.81 -2.29
CA ALA A 447 0.11 13.15 -2.10
C ALA A 447 -0.79 11.93 -2.36
N SER A 448 -0.59 11.20 -3.46
CA SER A 448 -1.41 10.03 -3.84
C SER A 448 -1.36 8.89 -2.83
N ARG A 449 -0.23 8.73 -2.13
CA ARG A 449 0.00 7.71 -1.11
C ARG A 449 -0.21 8.19 0.31
N HIS A 450 -0.62 9.45 0.48
CA HIS A 450 -0.78 10.09 1.78
C HIS A 450 0.46 9.92 2.66
N VAL A 451 1.63 10.17 2.07
CA VAL A 451 2.91 10.09 2.76
C VAL A 451 3.60 11.45 2.74
N PRO A 452 4.36 11.80 3.79
CA PRO A 452 5.19 13.00 3.76
C PRO A 452 6.20 12.94 2.61
N LEU A 453 6.49 14.09 2.00
CA LEU A 453 7.39 14.17 0.84
C LEU A 453 8.83 13.80 1.23
N GLU A 454 9.25 14.18 2.43
CA GLU A 454 10.54 13.86 3.02
C GLU A 454 10.76 12.35 3.20
N ASP A 455 9.70 11.54 3.25
CA ASP A 455 9.86 10.09 3.34
C ASP A 455 10.37 9.49 2.03
N ILE A 456 10.00 10.07 0.88
CA ILE A 456 10.29 9.53 -0.46
C ILE A 456 11.31 10.35 -1.25
N ALA A 457 11.60 11.58 -0.82
CA ALA A 457 12.55 12.49 -1.44
C ALA A 457 13.67 12.92 -0.47
N THR A 458 14.76 13.43 -1.03
CA THR A 458 15.87 14.05 -0.30
C THR A 458 16.30 15.32 -1.02
N PRO A 459 16.74 16.37 -0.32
CA PRO A 459 17.32 17.55 -0.98
C PRO A 459 18.58 17.15 -1.76
N GLU A 460 18.72 17.70 -2.95
CA GLU A 460 19.92 17.58 -3.77
C GLU A 460 21.04 18.42 -3.15
N GLN A 461 22.17 17.78 -2.83
CA GLN A 461 23.26 18.45 -2.11
C GLN A 461 24.14 19.32 -3.02
N GLU A 462 24.03 19.16 -4.34
CA GLU A 462 24.95 19.76 -5.31
C GLU A 462 24.37 21.02 -5.99
N GLU A 463 23.07 21.31 -5.86
CA GLU A 463 22.42 22.44 -6.50
C GLU A 463 22.01 23.54 -5.51
N GLU A 464 22.31 24.80 -5.83
CA GLU A 464 22.04 25.97 -4.98
C GLU A 464 20.54 26.21 -4.70
N GLN A 465 19.65 25.61 -5.51
CA GLN A 465 18.19 25.83 -5.43
C GLN A 465 17.44 24.85 -4.52
N GLY A 466 18.13 23.92 -3.84
CA GLY A 466 17.47 23.03 -2.88
C GLY A 466 16.44 22.08 -3.52
N ASP A 467 16.69 21.70 -4.78
CA ASP A 467 15.82 20.80 -5.52
C ASP A 467 15.67 19.45 -4.82
N ILE A 468 14.48 18.86 -4.93
CA ILE A 468 14.17 17.57 -4.32
C ILE A 468 14.41 16.46 -5.33
N ILE A 469 15.22 15.48 -4.95
CA ILE A 469 15.45 14.28 -5.75
C ILE A 469 14.87 13.05 -5.09
N GLN A 470 14.56 12.05 -5.91
CA GLN A 470 14.09 10.76 -5.42
C GLN A 470 15.15 10.13 -4.52
N ARG A 471 14.72 9.68 -3.33
CA ARG A 471 15.62 9.11 -2.34
C ARG A 471 16.36 7.90 -2.92
N GLY A 472 17.70 7.94 -2.82
CA GLY A 472 18.57 6.88 -3.33
C GLY A 472 18.96 6.99 -4.81
N LEU A 473 18.37 7.92 -5.58
CA LEU A 473 18.68 8.09 -7.01
C LEU A 473 20.16 8.40 -7.26
N ALA A 474 20.75 9.32 -6.49
CA ALA A 474 22.17 9.67 -6.62
C ALA A 474 23.09 8.45 -6.41
N ARG A 475 22.71 7.53 -5.51
CA ARG A 475 23.46 6.30 -5.29
C ARG A 475 23.31 5.35 -6.47
N LEU A 476 22.11 5.19 -7.03
CA LEU A 476 21.87 4.35 -8.20
C LEU A 476 22.65 4.86 -9.43
N LYS A 477 22.72 6.18 -9.63
CA LYS A 477 23.57 6.80 -10.67
C LYS A 477 25.05 6.45 -10.49
N ARG A 478 25.56 6.36 -9.25
CA ARG A 478 26.95 5.95 -8.97
C ARG A 478 27.22 4.45 -9.19
N SER A 479 26.20 3.60 -9.03
CA SER A 479 26.26 2.15 -9.27
C SER A 479 25.47 1.76 -10.52
N LEU A 480 25.58 2.57 -11.57
CA LEU A 480 24.75 2.44 -12.76
C LEU A 480 24.94 1.09 -13.45
N PRO A 481 26.16 0.59 -13.74
CA PRO A 481 26.34 -0.69 -14.42
C PRO A 481 25.66 -1.86 -13.69
N GLN A 482 25.77 -1.92 -12.35
CA GLN A 482 25.10 -2.95 -11.55
C GLN A 482 23.58 -2.81 -11.59
N THR A 483 23.08 -1.56 -11.60
CA THR A 483 21.64 -1.27 -11.67
C THR A 483 21.07 -1.72 -13.02
N LEU A 484 21.75 -1.40 -14.13
CA LEU A 484 21.30 -1.79 -15.48
C LEU A 484 21.29 -3.31 -15.63
N ALA A 485 22.37 -3.96 -15.20
CA ALA A 485 22.48 -5.40 -15.17
C ALA A 485 21.31 -6.08 -14.43
N ALA A 486 20.95 -5.55 -13.25
CA ALA A 486 19.85 -6.08 -12.48
C ALA A 486 18.49 -5.85 -13.17
N TYR A 487 18.28 -4.68 -13.79
CA TYR A 487 17.08 -4.43 -14.59
C TYR A 487 16.97 -5.36 -15.79
N THR A 488 18.05 -5.56 -16.54
CA THR A 488 18.08 -6.52 -17.65
C THR A 488 17.75 -7.94 -17.19
N PHE A 489 18.26 -8.36 -16.02
CA PHE A 489 17.94 -9.66 -15.46
C PHE A 489 16.45 -9.78 -15.12
N PHE A 490 15.86 -8.77 -14.47
CA PHE A 490 14.46 -8.80 -14.06
C PHE A 490 13.48 -8.56 -15.20
N SER A 491 13.84 -7.78 -16.23
CA SER A 491 13.02 -7.63 -17.44
C SER A 491 12.94 -8.96 -18.18
N ALA A 492 14.07 -9.64 -18.38
CA ALA A 492 14.09 -10.98 -18.97
C ALA A 492 13.27 -11.99 -18.14
N LEU A 493 13.30 -11.89 -16.81
CA LEU A 493 12.49 -12.74 -15.93
C LEU A 493 10.98 -12.46 -16.08
N SER A 494 10.61 -11.20 -16.29
CA SER A 494 9.25 -10.79 -16.59
C SER A 494 8.79 -11.27 -17.98
N ASP A 495 9.64 -11.18 -19.00
CA ASP A 495 9.30 -11.66 -20.35
C ASP A 495 9.08 -13.17 -20.38
N ASP A 496 9.98 -13.95 -19.75
CA ASP A 496 9.82 -15.41 -19.60
C ASP A 496 8.49 -15.77 -18.88
N MET A 497 8.07 -14.95 -17.92
CA MET A 497 6.82 -15.14 -17.19
C MET A 497 5.60 -14.97 -18.10
N TYR A 498 5.57 -13.95 -18.94
CA TYR A 498 4.45 -13.74 -19.87
C TYR A 498 4.43 -14.82 -20.96
N ALA A 499 5.58 -15.18 -21.51
CA ALA A 499 5.69 -16.28 -22.47
C ALA A 499 5.23 -17.63 -21.87
N GLY A 500 5.53 -17.89 -20.60
CA GLY A 500 5.05 -19.08 -19.88
C GLY A 500 3.53 -19.09 -19.68
N SER A 501 2.94 -17.94 -19.37
CA SER A 501 1.49 -17.79 -19.16
C SER A 501 0.68 -18.11 -20.42
N GLU A 502 1.18 -17.74 -21.61
CA GLU A 502 0.54 -18.09 -22.88
C GLU A 502 0.53 -19.61 -23.15
N ASN A 503 1.54 -20.31 -22.62
CA ASN A 503 1.67 -21.77 -22.71
C ASN A 503 0.89 -22.52 -21.61
N GLY A 504 0.05 -21.83 -20.84
CA GLY A 504 -0.73 -22.42 -19.75
C GLY A 504 0.11 -22.84 -18.54
N GLN A 505 1.37 -22.42 -18.48
CA GLN A 505 2.17 -22.56 -17.27
C GLN A 505 1.97 -21.32 -16.41
N GLU A 506 1.34 -21.48 -15.26
CA GLU A 506 1.32 -20.41 -14.28
C GLU A 506 2.75 -20.27 -13.71
N HIS A 507 3.43 -19.24 -14.16
CA HIS A 507 4.72 -18.81 -13.68
C HIS A 507 4.58 -17.35 -13.27
N GLY A 508 5.27 -16.94 -12.21
CA GLY A 508 5.06 -15.60 -11.67
C GLY A 508 6.16 -15.12 -10.74
N THR A 509 6.77 -13.99 -11.06
CA THR A 509 7.55 -13.23 -10.06
C THR A 509 6.57 -12.65 -9.05
N LEU A 510 6.65 -13.10 -7.80
CA LEU A 510 5.80 -12.59 -6.73
C LEU A 510 6.23 -11.19 -6.30
N TRP A 511 7.54 -10.97 -6.22
CA TRP A 511 8.15 -9.67 -5.96
C TRP A 511 9.66 -9.72 -6.22
N TRP A 512 10.24 -8.56 -6.47
CA TRP A 512 11.70 -8.35 -6.52
C TRP A 512 12.07 -6.98 -5.93
N GLU A 513 13.24 -6.85 -5.34
CA GLU A 513 13.71 -5.67 -4.61
C GLU A 513 15.19 -5.45 -4.92
N MET A 514 15.67 -4.20 -4.95
CA MET A 514 17.09 -3.89 -5.22
C MET A 514 17.70 -2.90 -4.24
N GLY A 515 19.03 -2.91 -4.15
CA GLY A 515 19.79 -1.88 -3.45
C GLY A 515 19.45 -1.79 -1.97
N GLY A 516 18.92 -0.64 -1.53
CA GLY A 516 18.52 -0.49 -0.13
C GLY A 516 17.34 -1.38 0.23
N HIS A 517 16.57 -1.82 -0.77
CA HIS A 517 15.30 -2.47 -0.53
C HIS A 517 15.40 -3.90 0.01
N CYS A 518 16.50 -4.58 -0.31
CA CYS A 518 16.82 -5.91 0.19
C CYS A 518 17.84 -5.87 1.36
N GLU A 519 18.06 -4.70 1.97
CA GLU A 519 18.98 -4.55 3.09
C GLU A 519 18.44 -5.23 4.37
N HIS A 520 19.27 -6.06 5.01
CA HIS A 520 19.00 -6.70 6.28
C HIS A 520 20.02 -6.24 7.32
N ARG A 521 19.54 -5.62 8.40
CA ARG A 521 20.36 -5.22 9.56
C ARG A 521 20.26 -6.28 10.64
N TYR A 522 21.39 -6.73 11.17
CA TYR A 522 21.43 -7.84 12.12
C TYR A 522 22.58 -7.67 13.13
N THR A 523 22.53 -8.42 14.24
CA THR A 523 23.62 -8.45 15.22
C THR A 523 24.29 -9.81 15.21
N TYR A 524 25.62 -9.83 15.21
CA TYR A 524 26.41 -11.05 15.34
C TYR A 524 27.59 -10.80 16.28
N ARG A 525 27.71 -11.61 17.34
CA ARG A 525 28.75 -11.44 18.38
C ARG A 525 28.84 -10.01 18.94
N SER A 526 27.68 -9.41 19.24
CA SER A 526 27.54 -8.02 19.74
C SER A 526 27.93 -6.91 18.75
N THR A 527 28.36 -7.23 17.54
CA THR A 527 28.61 -6.25 16.48
C THR A 527 27.40 -6.16 15.56
N ARG A 528 27.03 -4.93 15.16
CA ARG A 528 25.96 -4.69 14.20
C ARG A 528 26.52 -4.78 12.78
N TYR A 529 25.87 -5.59 11.96
CA TYR A 529 26.22 -5.78 10.56
C TYR A 529 25.02 -5.43 9.67
N THR A 530 25.33 -5.19 8.39
CA THR A 530 24.34 -4.94 7.35
C THR A 530 24.62 -5.87 6.18
N LEU A 531 23.68 -6.76 5.90
CA LEU A 531 23.67 -7.56 4.68
C LEU A 531 22.92 -6.79 3.60
N ARG A 532 23.52 -6.63 2.43
CA ARG A 532 22.93 -5.86 1.33
C ARG A 532 23.19 -6.56 0.00
N PRO A 533 22.28 -7.47 -0.40
CA PRO A 533 22.29 -8.03 -1.75
C PRO A 533 22.22 -6.93 -2.81
N THR A 534 22.68 -7.21 -4.02
CA THR A 534 22.38 -6.33 -5.17
C THR A 534 20.88 -6.30 -5.41
N ALA A 535 20.26 -7.49 -5.42
CA ALA A 535 18.83 -7.65 -5.52
C ALA A 535 18.32 -8.86 -4.74
N ALA A 536 17.02 -8.95 -4.57
CA ALA A 536 16.33 -10.10 -3.99
C ALA A 536 15.04 -10.35 -4.75
N PHE A 537 14.64 -11.60 -4.93
CA PHE A 537 13.35 -11.91 -5.53
C PHE A 537 12.73 -13.19 -4.99
N VAL A 538 11.43 -13.30 -5.22
CA VAL A 538 10.66 -14.51 -5.04
C VAL A 538 9.92 -14.82 -6.32
N TYR A 539 10.13 -16.02 -6.82
CA TYR A 539 9.51 -16.54 -8.02
C TYR A 539 8.66 -17.76 -7.69
N ARG A 540 7.50 -17.87 -8.33
CA ARG A 540 6.58 -19.00 -8.20
C ARG A 540 6.48 -19.73 -9.52
N SER A 541 6.61 -21.06 -9.48
CA SER A 541 6.25 -21.92 -10.60
C SER A 541 5.19 -22.93 -10.18
N TYR A 542 4.22 -23.15 -11.06
CA TYR A 542 3.27 -24.26 -10.93
C TYR A 542 3.68 -25.36 -11.90
N LYS A 543 3.81 -26.60 -11.40
CA LYS A 543 3.86 -27.75 -12.29
C LYS A 543 2.44 -27.96 -12.84
N THR A 544 2.31 -27.97 -14.16
CA THR A 544 1.05 -28.22 -14.89
C THR A 544 0.54 -29.66 -14.77
N ASP A 545 1.12 -30.48 -13.90
CA ASP A 545 0.68 -31.86 -13.72
C ASP A 545 -0.69 -31.85 -13.03
N LYS A 546 -1.74 -32.00 -13.84
CA LYS A 546 -3.15 -31.73 -13.50
C LYS A 546 -3.67 -32.48 -12.26
N ALA A 547 -2.94 -33.49 -11.78
CA ALA A 547 -3.33 -34.30 -10.64
C ALA A 547 -2.80 -33.80 -9.28
N ASP A 548 -1.73 -33.00 -9.24
CA ASP A 548 -1.01 -32.72 -7.98
C ASP A 548 -0.97 -31.22 -7.64
N LYS A 549 -2.08 -30.72 -7.07
CA LYS A 549 -2.16 -29.34 -6.53
C LYS A 549 -1.15 -29.06 -5.40
N ALA A 550 -0.41 -30.06 -4.90
CA ALA A 550 0.65 -29.87 -3.92
C ALA A 550 1.98 -29.35 -4.54
N GLY A 551 2.07 -29.23 -5.87
CA GLY A 551 3.32 -28.91 -6.57
C GLY A 551 3.71 -27.45 -6.69
N GLN A 552 3.14 -26.51 -5.92
CA GLN A 552 3.54 -25.10 -6.02
C GLN A 552 4.98 -24.93 -5.52
N ARG A 553 5.89 -24.51 -6.41
CA ARG A 553 7.28 -24.25 -6.07
C ARG A 553 7.49 -22.76 -5.89
N ARG A 554 8.10 -22.39 -4.77
CA ARG A 554 8.54 -21.02 -4.46
C ARG A 554 10.06 -21.02 -4.43
N LEU A 555 10.67 -20.28 -5.35
CA LEU A 555 12.10 -19.99 -5.34
C LEU A 555 12.29 -18.61 -4.71
N SER A 556 13.13 -18.51 -3.68
CA SER A 556 13.58 -17.24 -3.14
C SER A 556 15.09 -17.15 -3.30
N ALA A 557 15.57 -16.02 -3.83
CA ALA A 557 16.99 -15.82 -4.04
C ALA A 557 17.41 -14.37 -3.73
N TRP A 558 18.63 -14.26 -3.20
CA TRP A 558 19.45 -13.07 -3.20
C TRP A 558 20.35 -13.10 -4.43
N VAL A 559 20.48 -11.98 -5.11
CA VAL A 559 21.30 -11.84 -6.31
C VAL A 559 22.48 -10.94 -5.98
N GLU A 560 23.68 -11.43 -6.28
CA GLU A 560 24.91 -10.66 -6.22
C GLU A 560 25.48 -10.50 -7.62
N TRP A 561 25.64 -9.25 -8.04
CA TRP A 561 26.34 -8.95 -9.27
C TRP A 561 27.81 -8.67 -8.98
N ASP A 562 28.69 -9.40 -9.67
CA ASP A 562 30.12 -9.15 -9.65
C ASP A 562 30.50 -8.31 -10.88
N GLY A 563 30.45 -6.99 -10.70
CA GLY A 563 30.87 -6.02 -11.71
C GLY A 563 32.32 -5.55 -11.48
N LEU A 564 32.99 -5.11 -12.54
CA LEU A 564 34.39 -4.63 -12.52
C LEU A 564 34.60 -3.29 -11.79
N ALA A 565 33.60 -2.74 -11.09
CA ALA A 565 33.70 -1.43 -10.47
C ALA A 565 34.69 -1.48 -9.30
N ALA A 566 35.82 -0.78 -9.46
CA ALA A 566 36.93 -0.75 -8.49
C ALA A 566 36.56 -0.23 -7.09
N ASN A 567 35.39 0.40 -6.93
CA ASN A 567 34.94 1.07 -5.70
C ASN A 567 33.92 0.26 -4.87
N GLU A 568 33.51 -0.94 -5.29
CA GLU A 568 32.57 -1.74 -4.51
C GLU A 568 33.28 -2.61 -3.46
N PRO A 569 32.63 -2.87 -2.29
CA PRO A 569 33.18 -3.80 -1.32
C PRO A 569 33.46 -5.13 -2.01
N ASN A 570 34.70 -5.60 -1.86
CA ASN A 570 35.15 -6.86 -2.44
C ASN A 570 34.12 -7.96 -2.16
N LEU A 571 33.74 -8.72 -3.18
CA LEU A 571 32.80 -9.84 -3.09
C LEU A 571 33.08 -10.74 -1.87
N ALA A 572 34.35 -10.97 -1.53
CA ALA A 572 34.75 -11.69 -0.32
C ALA A 572 34.08 -11.16 0.97
N SER A 573 34.10 -9.83 1.20
CA SER A 573 33.46 -9.21 2.37
C SER A 573 31.93 -9.36 2.35
N ARG A 574 31.31 -9.31 1.17
CA ARG A 574 29.87 -9.61 1.02
C ARG A 574 29.58 -11.06 1.42
N LEU A 575 30.37 -12.02 0.93
CA LEU A 575 30.24 -13.44 1.27
C LEU A 575 30.44 -13.69 2.77
N GLU A 576 31.39 -13.02 3.42
CA GLU A 576 31.54 -13.06 4.89
C GLU A 576 30.29 -12.57 5.62
N ASN A 577 29.67 -11.48 5.15
CA ASN A 577 28.43 -10.97 5.73
C ASN A 577 27.26 -11.95 5.54
N TYR A 578 27.17 -12.68 4.42
CA TYR A 578 26.21 -13.78 4.28
C TYR A 578 26.49 -14.88 5.31
N ALA A 579 27.75 -15.29 5.47
CA ALA A 579 28.13 -16.30 6.46
C ALA A 579 27.74 -15.87 7.89
N HIS A 580 27.99 -14.61 8.25
CA HIS A 580 27.60 -14.05 9.55
C HIS A 580 26.08 -14.03 9.73
N PHE A 581 25.32 -13.61 8.72
CA PHE A 581 23.86 -13.57 8.78
C PHE A 581 23.23 -14.97 8.93
N VAL A 582 23.77 -15.97 8.24
CA VAL A 582 23.32 -17.36 8.37
C VAL A 582 23.63 -17.89 9.76
N ARG A 583 24.86 -17.66 10.26
CA ARG A 583 25.32 -18.13 11.58
C ARG A 583 24.59 -17.44 12.74
N SER A 584 24.20 -16.18 12.61
CA SER A 584 23.47 -15.46 13.66
C SER A 584 22.03 -15.94 13.85
N ARG A 585 21.46 -16.67 12.87
CA ARG A 585 20.04 -17.05 12.81
C ARG A 585 19.06 -15.86 12.82
N GLU A 586 19.57 -14.65 12.60
CA GLU A 586 18.75 -13.42 12.52
C GLU A 586 17.79 -13.42 11.33
N TRP A 587 18.03 -14.29 10.33
CA TRP A 587 17.08 -14.51 9.24
C TRP A 587 15.70 -15.01 9.75
N ILE A 588 15.65 -15.77 10.85
CA ILE A 588 14.39 -16.20 11.48
C ILE A 588 13.68 -14.98 12.08
N ALA A 589 14.43 -14.13 12.79
CA ALA A 589 13.91 -12.90 13.36
C ALA A 589 13.43 -11.93 12.26
N ALA A 590 14.12 -11.91 11.11
CA ALA A 590 13.73 -11.19 9.90
C ALA A 590 12.48 -11.76 9.20
N GLY A 591 11.86 -12.81 9.75
CA GLY A 591 10.62 -13.41 9.24
C GLY A 591 10.83 -14.32 8.03
N LEU A 592 12.07 -14.69 7.70
CA LEU A 592 12.33 -15.63 6.62
C LEU A 592 12.04 -17.05 7.11
N SER A 593 11.12 -17.75 6.44
CA SER A 593 10.81 -19.14 6.74
C SER A 593 11.91 -20.10 6.27
N THR A 594 12.62 -19.73 5.20
CA THR A 594 13.76 -20.44 4.65
C THR A 594 14.84 -19.44 4.24
N LEU A 595 16.10 -19.88 4.28
CA LEU A 595 17.20 -19.09 3.75
C LEU A 595 17.07 -18.96 2.23
N PRO A 596 17.06 -17.73 1.68
CA PRO A 596 17.12 -17.52 0.24
C PRO A 596 18.42 -18.09 -0.35
N MET A 597 18.31 -18.63 -1.57
CA MET A 597 19.47 -19.04 -2.35
C MET A 597 20.34 -17.83 -2.70
N LEU A 598 21.66 -17.96 -2.72
CA LEU A 598 22.54 -16.95 -3.30
C LEU A 598 22.78 -17.23 -4.78
N LEU A 599 22.31 -16.35 -5.66
CA LEU A 599 22.62 -16.38 -7.09
C LEU A 599 23.69 -15.33 -7.39
N ILE A 600 24.87 -15.77 -7.76
CA ILE A 600 25.95 -14.89 -8.20
C ILE A 600 25.93 -14.81 -9.72
N VAL A 601 25.93 -13.59 -10.26
CA VAL A 601 26.01 -13.32 -11.69
C VAL A 601 27.33 -12.60 -11.97
N THR A 602 28.15 -13.18 -12.86
CA THR A 602 29.48 -12.67 -13.22
C THR A 602 29.62 -12.44 -14.72
N THR A 603 30.61 -11.64 -15.13
CA THR A 603 30.82 -11.26 -16.53
C THR A 603 31.34 -12.41 -17.40
N ASP A 604 32.27 -13.22 -16.89
CA ASP A 604 32.96 -14.25 -17.67
C ASP A 604 33.34 -15.50 -16.86
N THR A 605 33.77 -16.53 -17.59
CA THR A 605 34.12 -17.86 -17.07
C THR A 605 35.40 -17.86 -16.22
N ARG A 606 36.37 -16.97 -16.50
CA ARG A 606 37.61 -16.90 -15.69
C ARG A 606 37.26 -16.38 -14.30
N ARG A 607 36.47 -15.32 -14.24
CA ARG A 607 35.96 -14.76 -12.99
C ARG A 607 35.07 -15.75 -12.24
N ALA A 608 34.23 -16.49 -12.94
CA ALA A 608 33.42 -17.57 -12.36
C ALA A 608 34.25 -18.63 -11.60
N THR A 609 35.47 -18.91 -12.05
CA THR A 609 36.38 -19.85 -11.39
C THR A 609 36.92 -19.27 -10.08
N ALA A 610 37.40 -18.02 -10.10
CA ALA A 610 37.86 -17.32 -8.90
C ALA A 610 36.74 -17.14 -7.85
N ILE A 611 35.52 -16.84 -8.28
CA ILE A 611 34.35 -16.74 -7.38
C ILE A 611 34.07 -18.08 -6.70
N THR A 612 34.30 -19.20 -7.39
CA THR A 612 34.07 -20.53 -6.81
C THR A 612 34.97 -20.78 -5.61
N GLU A 613 36.24 -20.40 -5.69
CA GLU A 613 37.19 -20.49 -4.59
C GLU A 613 36.76 -19.61 -3.41
N LEU A 614 36.35 -18.35 -3.67
CA LEU A 614 35.85 -17.44 -2.64
C LEU A 614 34.58 -17.97 -1.95
N VAL A 615 33.64 -18.52 -2.71
CA VAL A 615 32.41 -19.11 -2.16
C VAL A 615 32.74 -20.30 -1.26
N GLN A 616 33.66 -21.17 -1.68
CA GLN A 616 34.10 -22.29 -0.83
C GLN A 616 34.78 -21.78 0.44
N GLN A 617 35.67 -20.79 0.33
CA GLN A 617 36.38 -20.23 1.47
C GLN A 617 35.44 -19.63 2.53
N HIS A 618 34.43 -18.87 2.12
CA HIS A 618 33.60 -18.10 3.06
C HIS A 618 32.27 -18.75 3.43
N LEU A 619 31.67 -19.52 2.52
CA LEU A 619 30.31 -20.06 2.69
C LEU A 619 30.25 -21.58 2.88
N ALA A 620 31.36 -22.32 2.72
CA ALA A 620 31.36 -23.74 3.03
C ALA A 620 30.92 -24.01 4.48
N GLY A 621 30.09 -25.04 4.66
CA GLY A 621 29.55 -25.44 5.96
C GLY A 621 28.45 -24.52 6.54
N THR A 622 28.07 -23.43 5.86
CA THR A 622 26.97 -22.56 6.33
C THR A 622 25.58 -23.16 6.08
N GLY A 623 25.47 -24.14 5.18
CA GLY A 623 24.19 -24.69 4.71
C GLY A 623 23.49 -23.81 3.66
N MET A 624 24.11 -22.69 3.25
CA MET A 624 23.59 -21.82 2.21
C MET A 624 23.68 -22.49 0.83
N ILE A 625 22.63 -22.37 0.03
CA ILE A 625 22.64 -22.82 -1.36
C ILE A 625 23.19 -21.69 -2.23
N VAL A 626 24.25 -21.98 -2.98
CA VAL A 626 24.90 -20.98 -3.85
C VAL A 626 24.91 -21.47 -5.29
N ARG A 627 24.42 -20.62 -6.19
CA ARG A 627 24.42 -20.80 -7.63
C ARG A 627 25.24 -19.72 -8.30
N LEU A 628 25.82 -20.05 -9.44
CA LEU A 628 26.60 -19.13 -10.26
C LEU A 628 26.12 -19.21 -11.71
N THR A 629 26.00 -18.05 -12.35
CA THR A 629 25.78 -17.94 -13.80
C THR A 629 26.60 -16.79 -14.36
N ILE A 630 26.69 -16.70 -15.70
CA ILE A 630 27.33 -15.60 -16.38
C ILE A 630 26.30 -14.77 -17.16
N VAL A 631 26.55 -13.48 -17.33
CA VAL A 631 25.64 -12.54 -18.02
C VAL A 631 25.26 -13.05 -19.41
N ALA A 632 26.25 -13.53 -20.18
CA ALA A 632 26.04 -14.05 -21.53
C ALA A 632 25.05 -15.23 -21.56
N SER A 633 25.06 -16.09 -20.54
CA SER A 633 24.14 -17.23 -20.45
C SER A 633 22.72 -16.80 -20.10
N VAL A 634 22.56 -15.79 -19.24
CA VAL A 634 21.25 -15.21 -18.92
C VAL A 634 20.65 -14.57 -20.18
N ALA A 635 21.44 -13.80 -20.93
CA ALA A 635 20.99 -13.17 -22.16
C ALA A 635 20.62 -14.20 -23.25
N ALA A 636 21.41 -15.28 -23.39
CA ALA A 636 21.20 -16.28 -24.44
C ALA A 636 20.03 -17.25 -24.16
N HIS A 637 19.72 -17.52 -22.89
CA HIS A 637 18.81 -18.59 -22.51
C HIS A 637 17.65 -18.15 -21.61
N GLY A 638 17.68 -16.91 -21.11
CA GLY A 638 16.76 -16.43 -20.10
C GLY A 638 17.20 -16.80 -18.67
N PRO A 639 16.78 -16.02 -17.66
CA PRO A 639 17.16 -16.25 -16.27
C PRO A 639 16.64 -17.57 -15.70
N LEU A 640 15.55 -18.14 -16.25
CA LEU A 640 14.95 -19.38 -15.78
C LEU A 640 15.50 -20.65 -16.45
N ALA A 641 16.44 -20.52 -17.37
CA ALA A 641 17.10 -21.67 -17.98
C ALA A 641 17.96 -22.43 -16.96
N SER A 642 18.31 -23.68 -17.29
CA SER A 642 19.22 -24.51 -16.49
C SER A 642 20.69 -24.06 -16.63
N ILE A 643 20.94 -22.77 -16.45
CA ILE A 643 22.25 -22.10 -16.58
C ILE A 643 22.93 -21.85 -15.23
N TRP A 644 22.26 -22.19 -14.12
CA TRP A 644 22.75 -21.96 -12.76
C TRP A 644 23.63 -23.12 -12.26
N ARG A 645 24.94 -22.95 -12.37
CA ARG A 645 25.92 -23.91 -11.84
C ARG A 645 25.83 -23.96 -10.31
N GLN A 646 25.65 -25.16 -9.73
CA GLN A 646 25.72 -25.35 -8.28
C GLN A 646 27.15 -25.16 -7.79
N LEU A 647 27.34 -24.29 -6.79
CA LEU A 647 28.60 -24.20 -6.05
C LEU A 647 28.46 -24.83 -4.67
N LEU A 648 27.35 -24.55 -3.97
CA LEU A 648 27.05 -25.10 -2.64
C LEU A 648 25.61 -25.64 -2.55
N PRO A 649 25.38 -26.80 -1.89
CA PRO A 649 26.42 -27.74 -1.47
C PRO A 649 27.22 -28.23 -2.68
N ALA A 650 28.51 -28.53 -2.49
CA ALA A 650 29.32 -29.08 -3.56
C ALA A 650 28.59 -30.32 -4.09
N PRO A 651 28.41 -30.47 -5.41
CA PRO A 651 27.79 -31.68 -5.93
C PRO A 651 28.61 -32.84 -5.37
N GLU A 652 27.95 -33.77 -4.66
CA GLU A 652 28.60 -34.99 -4.19
C GLU A 652 29.28 -35.58 -5.42
N GLU A 653 30.61 -35.46 -5.51
CA GLU A 653 31.40 -36.17 -6.50
C GLU A 653 30.93 -37.60 -6.33
N SER A 654 30.25 -38.11 -7.34
CA SER A 654 29.45 -39.33 -7.22
C SER A 654 30.44 -40.46 -6.99
N ALA A 655 30.76 -40.67 -5.73
CA ALA A 655 31.82 -41.53 -5.27
C ALA A 655 31.41 -42.94 -5.66
N GLY A 656 31.98 -43.42 -6.77
CA GLY A 656 31.84 -44.81 -7.20
C GLY A 656 30.66 -45.14 -8.13
N ARG A 657 30.50 -44.46 -9.26
CA ARG A 657 29.84 -45.11 -10.43
C ARG A 657 30.85 -45.39 -11.54
N GLY A 658 31.29 -46.65 -11.55
CA GLY A 658 32.13 -47.23 -12.59
C GLY A 658 31.56 -47.04 -13.99
N ASN A 659 32.48 -46.85 -14.94
CA ASN A 659 32.36 -46.86 -16.39
C ASN A 659 31.07 -47.51 -16.94
N LYS A 660 30.01 -46.74 -17.05
CA LYS A 660 28.99 -46.93 -18.10
C LYS A 660 28.75 -45.58 -18.74
N LYS A 661 29.22 -45.42 -19.98
CA LYS A 661 28.88 -44.32 -20.89
C LYS A 661 27.38 -44.04 -20.79
N ARG A 662 26.99 -42.97 -20.12
CA ARG A 662 25.65 -42.39 -20.21
C ARG A 662 25.81 -41.00 -20.80
N GLU A 663 25.09 -40.77 -21.89
CA GLU A 663 24.94 -39.47 -22.52
C GLU A 663 24.42 -38.43 -21.50
N PRO A 664 24.85 -37.16 -21.62
CA PRO A 664 24.45 -36.11 -20.70
C PRO A 664 22.98 -35.77 -20.92
N THR A 665 22.08 -36.39 -20.14
CA THR A 665 20.69 -35.97 -20.12
C THR A 665 20.60 -34.62 -19.41
N GLN A 666 20.35 -33.55 -20.19
CA GLN A 666 20.03 -32.22 -19.68
C GLN A 666 18.83 -32.32 -18.74
N ARG A 667 19.07 -32.27 -17.43
CA ARG A 667 18.01 -32.17 -16.43
C ARG A 667 17.68 -30.70 -16.23
N SER A 668 16.50 -30.31 -16.69
CA SER A 668 15.88 -29.02 -16.41
C SER A 668 15.79 -28.78 -14.88
N LEU A 669 15.81 -27.50 -14.46
CA LEU A 669 15.56 -27.05 -13.09
C LEU A 669 14.27 -27.66 -12.46
N LEU A 670 13.37 -28.20 -13.29
CA LEU A 670 12.14 -28.87 -12.87
C LEU A 670 12.31 -30.29 -12.29
N ASP A 671 13.46 -30.97 -12.49
CA ASP A 671 13.64 -32.40 -12.17
C ASP A 671 14.49 -32.74 -10.93
N MET A 672 15.12 -31.77 -10.25
CA MET A 672 15.87 -32.04 -9.00
C MET A 672 14.94 -32.15 -7.78
N ARG A 673 14.16 -33.24 -7.71
CA ARG A 673 13.06 -33.50 -6.76
C ARG A 673 13.43 -34.34 -5.50
N GLN A 674 14.68 -34.58 -5.12
CA GLN A 674 14.97 -35.60 -4.08
C GLN A 674 15.94 -35.25 -2.92
N GLN A 675 16.46 -34.02 -2.78
CA GLN A 675 17.40 -33.70 -1.68
C GLN A 675 16.95 -32.56 -0.73
N MET A 676 15.68 -32.14 -0.76
CA MET A 676 15.21 -30.95 -0.01
C MET A 676 13.85 -31.12 0.69
N VAL A 677 13.59 -32.30 1.24
CA VAL A 677 12.67 -32.46 2.39
C VAL A 677 13.48 -33.03 3.54
#